data_AF-A0A8B9N1K7-F1
#
_entry.id   AF-A0A8B9N1K7-F1
#
_cell.length_a   1.000
_cell.length_b   1.000
_cell.length_c   1.000
_cell.angle_alpha   90.00
_cell.angle_beta   90.00
_cell.angle_gamma   90.00
#
_symmetry.space_group_name_H-M   'P 1'
#
loop_
_entity.id
_entity.type
_entity.pdbx_description
1 polymer ?
#
loop_
_entity_poly.entity_id
_entity_poly.type
_entity_poly.pdbx_seq_one_letter_code
_entity_poly.pdbx_strand_id
1 'polypeptide(L)'
;MTFCNGLLFFTPSSLYRVAAVLLQHNLIDLEDLYVHLLPGDNAIIEEHKREIVEAKQIVRKLTMVVLSSEKTEEKEKEKEKEEEKTEKPPDNQKLGLLEALLKIGDWQHAQSIMDQMPPFYATSHKSIAIALCQLVHVTIEPLYRRVGVPKGAKGSPISSLPNKRAPKQADSFEDLRKEVFNMLCYLGPHLSHDPILFAKVVRLGKAFMKEFQSDGSKQEDKEKMEVLFSCLLSITDQVLLPSLSLMDCNACMSEELWGMFKTFPYQYRYRLYGQWKNETYNSHPLLVKVKAQTIDRAKYIMKRLTKENVKPSGRQIGKLSHSNPTILFDYILSQIQKYDNLITPVVDSLKYLTSLNYDVLAYCIIEALANPEKERMKHDDTTISSWLQSLASFCGAVFRKYPIELAGLLQYVANQLKAGKSFDLLILKEVVQKMAGIEITEEMTMEQLEAMTGGEQLKAEGGYFGQIRNTKKSSQRLKDALLDHDLALPLCLLMAQQRNGVIFQEGGEKHLKLVGKLYDQCHDTLVQFGGFLASNLSTEDYIKRVPSIDVLCNEFHTPHDAAFFLSRPMYAHHISSKYDELKKAEKGNKQQHKVHKYITSCELVMAPVHDAVISLHLPKVWDDISPQFYATFWSLTMYDLAVPHSSYDREVNKLKVQMKAIDDNQEMPPNKKKKEKERCTALQDKLLEEEKKQLEHVQRVLQRLKLEKDNWLLAKSTKNETITKFLQLCIFPRCIFSAIDAVYCAHFVELVHQQKTPNFSTLLCYDRVSSKQNHYLCLILESVTGQSSLLYFRFYKPSFPKGSGVYFQEILFLIYPNENRVSEQSH
;
A
#
# COMPACT_ATOMS: atom_id res chain seq x y z
N MET A 1 31.19 54.22 -12.94
CA MET A 1 29.95 53.78 -12.26
C MET A 1 29.65 54.62 -11.02
N THR A 2 30.64 54.93 -10.18
CA THR A 2 30.52 55.83 -9.01
C THR A 2 30.00 57.24 -9.31
N PHE A 3 30.36 57.84 -10.45
CA PHE A 3 29.87 59.17 -10.85
C PHE A 3 28.36 59.24 -11.13
N CYS A 4 27.71 58.12 -11.51
CA CYS A 4 26.27 58.11 -11.81
C CYS A 4 25.42 58.26 -10.56
N ASN A 5 25.86 57.71 -9.41
CA ASN A 5 25.15 57.82 -8.12
C ASN A 5 24.98 59.27 -7.62
N GLY A 6 25.76 60.22 -8.11
CA GLY A 6 25.68 61.63 -7.71
C GLY A 6 24.71 62.49 -8.54
N LEU A 7 24.30 62.04 -9.73
CA LEU A 7 23.54 62.85 -10.71
C LEU A 7 22.30 62.16 -11.28
N LEU A 8 22.26 60.82 -11.29
CA LEU A 8 21.17 60.00 -11.77
C LEU A 8 20.88 58.95 -10.69
N PHE A 9 19.64 58.89 -10.20
CA PHE A 9 19.17 57.90 -9.21
C PHE A 9 19.26 56.43 -9.68
N PHE A 10 19.84 56.16 -10.86
CA PHE A 10 19.97 54.84 -11.48
C PHE A 10 21.23 54.76 -12.34
N THR A 11 21.95 53.64 -12.27
CA THR A 11 23.07 53.35 -13.19
C THR A 11 22.53 52.81 -14.53
N PRO A 12 22.86 53.41 -15.70
CA PRO A 12 22.36 52.98 -17.00
C PRO A 12 22.79 51.55 -17.40
N SER A 13 21.88 50.78 -18.01
CA SER A 13 22.13 49.42 -18.51
C SER A 13 23.23 49.33 -19.57
N SER A 14 23.48 50.41 -20.30
CA SER A 14 24.59 50.53 -21.25
C SER A 14 25.96 50.44 -20.59
N LEU A 15 26.13 51.00 -19.38
CA LEU A 15 27.39 50.95 -18.64
C LEU A 15 27.70 49.53 -18.16
N TYR A 16 26.70 48.79 -17.68
CA TYR A 16 26.86 47.39 -17.32
C TYR A 16 27.24 46.53 -18.53
N ARG A 17 26.61 46.79 -19.69
CA ARG A 17 26.94 46.10 -20.94
C ARG A 17 28.38 46.37 -21.38
N VAL A 18 28.83 47.62 -21.35
CA VAL A 18 30.21 47.99 -21.72
C VAL A 18 31.21 47.35 -20.75
N ALA A 19 30.97 47.44 -19.44
CA ALA A 19 31.84 46.82 -18.44
C ALA A 19 31.95 45.31 -18.64
N ALA A 20 30.82 44.63 -18.90
CA ALA A 20 30.81 43.20 -19.14
C ALA A 20 31.55 42.80 -20.45
N VAL A 21 31.49 43.62 -21.51
CA VAL A 21 32.31 43.40 -22.72
C VAL A 21 33.82 43.58 -22.43
N LEU A 22 34.20 44.57 -21.63
CA LEU A 22 35.60 44.82 -21.28
C LEU A 22 36.20 43.69 -20.42
N LEU A 23 35.43 43.18 -19.46
CA LEU A 23 35.79 41.99 -18.66
C LEU A 23 35.93 40.74 -19.54
N GLN A 24 35.02 40.56 -20.51
CA GLN A 24 35.05 39.43 -21.43
C GLN A 24 36.34 39.37 -22.25
N HIS A 25 36.85 40.53 -22.69
CA HIS A 25 38.06 40.65 -23.52
C HIS A 25 39.38 40.71 -22.71
N ASN A 26 39.36 40.51 -21.39
CA ASN A 26 40.53 40.63 -20.49
C ASN A 26 41.19 42.01 -20.52
N LEU A 27 40.41 43.07 -20.72
CA LEU A 27 40.94 44.44 -20.67
C LEU A 27 40.92 45.01 -19.25
N ILE A 28 40.13 44.41 -18.35
CA ILE A 28 39.96 44.79 -16.95
C ILE A 28 39.84 43.49 -16.14
N ASP A 29 40.47 43.44 -14.97
CA ASP A 29 40.32 42.33 -14.03
C ASP A 29 39.09 42.52 -13.14
N LEU A 30 38.39 41.41 -12.85
CA LEU A 30 37.18 41.43 -12.04
C LEU A 30 37.45 41.95 -10.63
N GLU A 31 38.61 41.62 -10.05
CA GLU A 31 39.01 42.00 -8.69
C GLU A 31 39.10 43.52 -8.53
N ASP A 32 39.70 44.20 -9.51
CA ASP A 32 39.83 45.66 -9.52
C ASP A 32 38.47 46.35 -9.63
N LEU A 33 37.59 45.82 -10.47
CA LEU A 33 36.27 46.39 -10.68
C LEU A 33 35.34 46.13 -9.48
N TYR A 34 35.44 44.97 -8.84
CA TYR A 34 34.56 44.54 -7.75
C TYR A 34 34.68 45.42 -6.49
N VAL A 35 35.90 45.87 -6.16
CA VAL A 35 36.17 46.76 -5.00
C VAL A 35 35.43 48.09 -5.13
N HIS A 36 35.21 48.56 -6.36
CA HIS A 36 34.58 49.85 -6.64
C HIS A 36 33.05 49.79 -6.83
N LEU A 37 32.45 48.59 -6.76
CA LEU A 37 31.00 48.43 -6.88
C LEU A 37 30.29 48.62 -5.54
N LEU A 38 29.18 49.36 -5.58
CA LEU A 38 28.30 49.55 -4.43
C LEU A 38 27.04 48.69 -4.56
N PRO A 39 26.47 48.18 -3.44
CA PRO A 39 26.95 48.26 -2.06
C PRO A 39 28.05 47.23 -1.71
N GLY A 40 28.75 47.48 -0.59
CA GLY A 40 29.76 46.56 -0.06
C GLY A 40 29.15 45.26 0.51
N ASP A 41 29.93 44.18 0.54
CA ASP A 41 29.42 42.81 0.81
C ASP A 41 28.76 42.67 2.19
N ASN A 42 29.28 43.37 3.20
CA ASN A 42 28.71 43.36 4.56
C ASN A 42 27.27 43.92 4.60
N ALA A 43 26.95 44.92 3.77
CA ALA A 43 25.61 45.48 3.72
C ALA A 43 24.61 44.50 3.08
N ILE A 44 25.05 43.78 2.04
CA ILE A 44 24.26 42.75 1.35
C ILE A 44 23.98 41.57 2.28
N ILE A 45 24.99 41.13 3.05
CA ILE A 45 24.85 40.04 4.03
C ILE A 45 23.85 40.43 5.14
N GLU A 46 23.92 41.65 5.66
CA GLU A 46 23.01 42.12 6.73
C GLU A 46 21.58 42.38 6.23
N GLU A 47 21.40 42.79 4.98
CA GLU A 47 20.07 42.86 4.34
C GLU A 47 19.47 41.45 4.18
N HIS A 48 20.23 40.51 3.63
CA HIS A 48 19.78 39.14 3.45
C HIS A 48 19.41 38.45 4.78
N LYS A 49 20.20 38.64 5.83
CA LYS A 49 19.88 38.15 7.18
C LYS A 49 18.58 38.74 7.71
N ARG A 50 18.33 40.04 7.51
CA ARG A 50 17.08 40.70 7.92
C ARG A 50 15.88 40.11 7.20
N GLU A 51 15.96 39.88 5.89
CA GLU A 51 14.89 39.25 5.12
C GLU A 51 14.57 37.82 5.60
N ILE A 52 15.59 37.02 5.92
CA ILE A 52 15.41 35.67 6.49
C ILE A 52 14.66 35.76 7.84
N VAL A 53 15.03 36.70 8.70
CA VAL A 53 14.40 36.88 10.01
C VAL A 53 12.95 37.35 9.86
N GLU A 54 12.69 38.31 8.98
CA GLU A 54 11.32 38.76 8.68
C GLU A 54 10.44 37.64 8.13
N ALA A 55 10.95 36.84 7.19
CA ALA A 55 10.24 35.68 6.66
C ALA A 55 9.89 34.67 7.76
N LYS A 56 10.83 34.38 8.68
CA LYS A 56 10.58 33.51 9.83
C LYS A 56 9.57 34.11 10.82
N GLN A 57 9.55 35.43 11.00
CA GLN A 57 8.58 36.12 11.86
C GLN A 57 7.16 36.09 11.27
N ILE A 58 7.02 36.30 9.96
CA ILE A 58 5.73 36.19 9.25
C ILE A 58 5.13 34.80 9.43
N VAL A 59 5.96 33.76 9.38
CA VAL A 59 5.54 32.36 9.59
C VAL A 59 5.03 32.14 11.02
N ARG A 60 5.70 32.70 12.03
CA ARG A 60 5.23 32.65 13.42
C ARG A 60 3.88 33.36 13.60
N LYS A 61 3.72 34.55 12.99
CA LYS A 61 2.46 35.31 13.01
C LYS A 61 1.31 34.56 12.34
N LEU A 62 1.55 33.92 11.20
CA LEU A 62 0.55 33.11 10.48
C LEU A 62 0.19 31.80 11.20
N THR A 63 1.10 31.26 12.02
CA THR A 63 0.89 30.01 12.76
C THR A 63 0.12 30.24 14.06
N MET A 64 0.27 31.41 14.70
CA MET A 64 -0.53 31.80 15.87
C MET A 64 -1.96 32.13 15.47
N VAL A 65 -2.93 31.39 16.02
CA VAL A 65 -4.36 31.67 15.86
C VAL A 65 -4.70 32.89 16.71
N VAL A 66 -4.64 34.09 16.12
CA VAL A 66 -5.19 35.30 16.72
C VAL A 66 -6.68 35.38 16.39
N LEU A 67 -7.50 35.42 17.44
CA LEU A 67 -8.94 35.67 17.40
C LEU A 67 -9.18 37.18 17.19
N SER A 68 -9.28 37.64 15.94
CA SER A 68 -9.92 38.93 15.64
C SER A 68 -10.35 39.02 14.16
N SER A 69 -11.51 39.66 13.97
CA SER A 69 -12.31 39.75 12.75
C SER A 69 -11.94 40.95 11.87
N GLU A 70 -10.64 41.18 11.62
CA GLU A 70 -10.15 42.31 10.82
C GLU A 70 -9.38 41.87 9.55
N LYS A 71 -9.57 40.62 9.11
CA LYS A 71 -8.73 40.00 8.05
C LYS A 71 -9.01 40.45 6.61
N THR A 72 -10.04 41.25 6.34
CA THR A 72 -10.41 41.55 4.95
C THR A 72 -9.72 42.82 4.43
N GLU A 73 -9.53 43.84 5.27
CA GLU A 73 -8.92 45.11 4.84
C GLU A 73 -7.38 45.10 4.90
N GLU A 74 -6.76 44.30 5.78
CA GLU A 74 -5.30 44.18 5.83
C GLU A 74 -4.73 43.33 4.68
N LYS A 75 -5.48 42.32 4.20
CA LYS A 75 -5.03 41.44 3.11
C LYS A 75 -4.97 42.12 1.74
N GLU A 76 -5.79 43.14 1.50
CA GLU A 76 -5.72 43.92 0.27
C GLU A 76 -4.57 44.94 0.33
N LYS A 77 -4.38 45.59 1.49
CA LYS A 77 -3.24 46.49 1.72
C LYS A 77 -1.88 45.78 1.76
N GLU A 78 -1.81 44.52 2.17
CA GLU A 78 -0.57 43.72 2.12
C GLU A 78 -0.25 43.21 0.72
N LYS A 79 -1.26 42.86 -0.10
CA LYS A 79 -1.05 42.49 -1.51
C LYS A 79 -0.57 43.68 -2.35
N GLU A 80 -1.17 44.85 -2.16
CA GLU A 80 -0.72 46.08 -2.83
C GLU A 80 0.71 46.44 -2.38
N LYS A 81 1.06 46.26 -1.10
CA LYS A 81 2.42 46.49 -0.60
C LYS A 81 3.46 45.43 -1.01
N GLU A 82 3.07 44.18 -1.26
CA GLU A 82 3.97 43.12 -1.76
C GLU A 82 4.20 43.24 -3.28
N GLU A 83 3.18 43.61 -4.05
CA GLU A 83 3.33 43.94 -5.48
C GLU A 83 4.16 45.24 -5.66
N GLU A 84 3.98 46.26 -4.82
CA GLU A 84 4.82 47.47 -4.83
C GLU A 84 6.28 47.24 -4.35
N LYS A 85 6.55 46.21 -3.55
CA LYS A 85 7.92 45.89 -3.08
C LYS A 85 8.70 45.00 -4.04
N THR A 86 8.03 44.20 -4.85
CA THR A 86 8.67 43.31 -5.83
C THR A 86 9.03 44.01 -7.14
N GLU A 87 8.55 45.23 -7.35
CA GLU A 87 8.91 46.11 -8.48
C GLU A 87 10.02 47.14 -8.16
N LYS A 88 10.62 47.12 -6.98
CA LYS A 88 11.79 47.97 -6.71
C LYS A 88 13.08 47.25 -7.16
N PRO A 89 13.74 47.66 -8.26
CA PRO A 89 15.09 47.17 -8.53
C PRO A 89 16.01 47.68 -7.41
N PRO A 90 16.82 46.83 -6.78
CA PRO A 90 17.83 47.35 -5.88
C PRO A 90 18.85 48.11 -6.72
N ASP A 91 19.25 49.29 -6.26
CA ASP A 91 20.36 50.09 -6.84
C ASP A 91 21.72 49.43 -6.48
N ASN A 92 21.81 48.11 -6.70
CA ASN A 92 22.95 47.25 -6.44
C ASN A 92 23.70 47.05 -7.76
N GLN A 93 24.82 47.75 -7.91
CA GLN A 93 25.61 47.72 -9.15
C GLN A 93 26.20 46.33 -9.44
N LYS A 94 26.44 45.53 -8.38
CA LYS A 94 26.88 44.12 -8.50
C LYS A 94 25.84 43.24 -9.20
N LEU A 95 24.55 43.43 -8.90
CA LEU A 95 23.46 42.68 -9.53
C LEU A 95 23.27 43.08 -10.99
N GLY A 96 23.36 44.39 -11.29
CA GLY A 96 23.29 44.90 -12.67
C GLY A 96 24.45 44.44 -13.54
N LEU A 97 25.67 44.36 -12.99
CA LEU A 97 26.84 43.80 -13.67
C LEU A 97 26.67 42.30 -13.92
N LEU A 98 26.18 41.55 -12.93
CA LEU A 98 25.93 40.11 -13.07
C LEU A 98 24.88 39.83 -14.15
N GLU A 99 23.80 40.60 -14.21
CA GLU A 99 22.80 40.48 -15.30
C GLU A 99 23.43 40.71 -16.68
N ALA A 100 24.30 41.71 -16.81
CA ALA A 100 24.98 41.99 -18.07
C ALA A 100 26.00 40.90 -18.45
N LEU A 101 26.77 40.38 -17.49
CA LEU A 101 27.71 39.28 -17.69
C LEU A 101 27.01 38.00 -18.16
N LEU A 102 25.88 37.65 -17.54
CA LEU A 102 25.09 36.48 -17.93
C LEU A 102 24.49 36.62 -19.34
N LYS A 103 24.04 37.82 -19.74
CA LYS A 103 23.54 38.07 -21.10
C LYS A 103 24.62 37.97 -22.17
N ILE A 104 25.86 38.32 -21.83
CA ILE A 104 27.02 38.20 -22.73
C ILE A 104 27.55 36.76 -22.73
N GLY A 105 27.28 36.00 -21.68
CA GLY A 105 27.63 34.59 -21.54
C GLY A 105 28.98 34.34 -20.87
N ASP A 106 29.49 35.28 -20.09
CA ASP A 106 30.71 35.08 -19.30
C ASP A 106 30.39 34.39 -17.96
N TRP A 107 30.48 33.05 -17.93
CA TRP A 107 30.08 32.24 -16.79
C TRP A 107 31.08 32.27 -15.63
N GLN A 108 32.39 32.26 -15.91
CA GLN A 108 33.43 32.15 -14.88
C GLN A 108 33.42 33.36 -13.94
N HIS A 109 33.34 34.57 -14.52
CA HIS A 109 33.22 35.79 -13.71
C HIS A 109 31.87 35.90 -13.00
N ALA A 110 30.78 35.43 -13.62
CA ALA A 110 29.48 35.39 -12.97
C ALA A 110 29.49 34.45 -11.75
N GLN A 111 30.13 33.29 -11.86
CA GLN A 111 30.30 32.34 -10.77
C GLN A 111 31.11 32.95 -9.62
N SER A 112 32.25 33.59 -9.92
CA SER A 112 33.05 34.27 -8.89
C SER A 112 32.28 35.37 -8.17
N ILE A 113 31.43 36.13 -8.87
CA ILE A 113 30.56 37.14 -8.24
C ILE A 113 29.49 36.46 -7.35
N MET A 114 28.90 35.34 -7.78
CA MET A 114 27.91 34.59 -7.01
C MET A 114 28.50 33.96 -5.74
N ASP A 115 29.73 33.45 -5.80
CA ASP A 115 30.42 32.83 -4.66
C ASP A 115 30.73 33.83 -3.53
N GLN A 116 30.90 35.11 -3.86
CA GLN A 116 31.14 36.18 -2.89
C GLN A 116 29.86 36.71 -2.23
N MET A 117 28.69 36.39 -2.78
CA MET A 117 27.40 36.80 -2.24
C MET A 117 26.75 35.69 -1.40
N PRO A 118 25.78 36.03 -0.53
CA PRO A 118 24.98 35.01 0.14
C PRO A 118 24.33 34.05 -0.86
N PRO A 119 24.25 32.74 -0.53
CA PRO A 119 23.72 31.74 -1.44
C PRO A 119 22.29 32.09 -1.84
N PHE A 120 22.00 32.01 -3.14
CA PHE A 120 20.69 32.29 -3.76
C PHE A 120 20.18 33.73 -3.66
N TYR A 121 20.94 34.68 -3.11
CA TYR A 121 20.55 36.10 -3.09
C TYR A 121 20.47 36.67 -4.52
N ALA A 122 21.51 36.43 -5.33
CA ALA A 122 21.54 36.89 -6.73
C ALA A 122 20.37 36.35 -7.56
N THR A 123 20.02 35.08 -7.36
CA THR A 123 18.94 34.40 -8.09
C THR A 123 17.55 34.74 -7.59
N SER A 124 17.43 35.34 -6.40
CA SER A 124 16.16 35.87 -5.91
C SER A 124 15.62 37.01 -6.78
N HIS A 125 16.50 37.70 -7.52
CA HIS A 125 16.11 38.70 -8.49
C HIS A 125 15.71 38.05 -9.82
N LYS A 126 14.49 38.34 -10.25
CA LYS A 126 13.89 37.79 -11.46
C LYS A 126 14.72 38.02 -12.73
N SER A 127 15.35 39.20 -12.89
CA SER A 127 16.13 39.51 -14.10
C SER A 127 17.38 38.64 -14.24
N ILE A 128 18.06 38.37 -13.12
CA ILE A 128 19.24 37.50 -13.04
C ILE A 128 18.83 36.04 -13.29
N ALA A 129 17.76 35.57 -12.66
CA ALA A 129 17.26 34.21 -12.87
C ALA A 129 16.93 33.97 -14.35
N ILE A 130 16.22 34.89 -15.01
CA ILE A 130 15.90 34.79 -16.44
C ILE A 130 17.18 34.84 -17.29
N ALA A 131 18.15 35.69 -16.98
CA ALA A 131 19.42 35.76 -17.71
C ALA A 131 20.20 34.43 -17.60
N LEU A 132 20.22 33.82 -16.41
CA LEU A 132 20.84 32.50 -16.20
C LEU A 132 20.06 31.40 -16.94
N CYS A 133 18.73 31.42 -16.90
CA CYS A 133 17.90 30.48 -17.66
C CYS A 133 18.12 30.59 -19.18
N GLN A 134 18.30 31.80 -19.70
CA GLN A 134 18.64 32.04 -21.11
C GLN A 134 20.01 31.45 -21.47
N LEU A 135 21.01 31.62 -20.59
CA LEU A 135 22.33 31.00 -20.75
C LEU A 135 22.23 29.47 -20.77
N VAL A 136 21.47 28.89 -19.85
CA VAL A 136 21.25 27.44 -19.80
C VAL A 136 20.50 26.97 -21.06
N HIS A 137 19.54 27.74 -21.57
CA HIS A 137 18.85 27.42 -22.82
C HIS A 137 19.79 27.29 -24.03
N VAL A 138 20.82 28.14 -24.12
CA VAL A 138 21.82 28.10 -25.19
C VAL A 138 22.73 26.87 -25.07
N THR A 139 23.07 26.47 -23.84
CA THR A 139 24.01 25.35 -23.59
C THR A 139 23.37 23.98 -23.79
N ILE A 140 22.10 23.80 -23.42
CA ILE A 140 21.39 22.50 -23.53
C ILE A 140 20.78 22.23 -24.91
N GLU A 141 20.82 23.19 -25.82
CA GLU A 141 20.07 23.11 -27.06
C GLU A 141 20.42 21.92 -27.97
N PRO A 142 21.69 21.64 -28.31
CA PRO A 142 21.99 20.54 -29.23
C PRO A 142 21.53 19.19 -28.67
N LEU A 143 21.74 18.94 -27.38
CA LEU A 143 21.26 17.74 -26.71
C LEU A 143 19.73 17.67 -26.66
N TYR A 144 19.06 18.78 -26.32
CA TYR A 144 17.59 18.82 -26.28
C TYR A 144 16.98 18.56 -27.65
N ARG A 145 17.58 19.05 -28.73
CA ARG A 145 17.12 18.76 -30.11
C ARG A 145 17.28 17.31 -30.51
N ARG A 146 18.39 16.69 -30.12
CA ARG A 146 18.67 15.29 -30.41
C ARG A 146 17.70 14.36 -29.69
N VAL A 147 17.42 14.65 -28.42
CA VAL A 147 16.82 13.67 -27.50
C VAL A 147 15.47 14.12 -26.91
N GLY A 148 15.31 15.41 -26.62
CA GLY A 148 14.19 15.96 -25.85
C GLY A 148 13.01 16.52 -26.66
N VAL A 149 13.16 16.73 -27.98
CA VAL A 149 12.09 17.29 -28.83
C VAL A 149 11.04 16.23 -29.17
N PRO A 150 9.74 16.48 -28.92
CA PRO A 150 8.67 15.58 -29.34
C PRO A 150 8.66 15.39 -30.86
N LYS A 151 8.47 14.16 -31.34
CA LYS A 151 8.40 13.82 -32.78
C LYS A 151 7.40 14.75 -33.48
N GLY A 152 7.86 15.60 -34.39
CA GLY A 152 7.04 16.52 -35.17
C GLY A 152 7.06 17.99 -34.74
N ALA A 153 7.65 18.34 -33.59
CA ALA A 153 7.80 19.73 -33.17
C ALA A 153 9.06 20.37 -33.79
N LYS A 154 8.90 21.33 -34.71
CA LYS A 154 10.02 22.14 -35.24
C LYS A 154 10.11 23.45 -34.48
N GLY A 155 10.96 23.50 -33.45
CA GLY A 155 11.30 24.74 -32.74
C GLY A 155 12.38 25.55 -33.47
N SER A 156 12.39 26.87 -33.28
CA SER A 156 13.41 27.75 -33.86
C SER A 156 14.79 27.55 -33.20
N PRO A 157 15.87 27.47 -34.00
CA PRO A 157 17.18 28.01 -33.72
C PRO A 157 17.40 28.83 -32.45
N ILE A 158 17.96 28.35 -31.34
CA ILE A 158 18.74 29.27 -30.49
C ILE A 158 20.17 29.21 -31.06
N SER A 159 20.77 30.36 -31.29
CA SER A 159 22.11 30.43 -31.87
C SER A 159 23.14 30.34 -30.75
N SER A 160 24.26 29.67 -31.02
CA SER A 160 25.40 29.67 -30.09
C SER A 160 25.93 31.09 -29.89
N LEU A 161 26.37 31.39 -28.67
CA LEU A 161 27.05 32.65 -28.37
C LEU A 161 28.47 32.58 -28.96
N PRO A 162 28.92 33.57 -29.78
CA PRO A 162 30.18 33.53 -30.50
C PRO A 162 31.44 33.78 -29.63
N ASN A 163 31.34 33.61 -28.31
CA ASN A 163 32.29 34.13 -27.33
C ASN A 163 33.27 33.05 -26.83
N LYS A 164 34.58 33.38 -26.74
CA LYS A 164 35.64 32.46 -26.26
C LYS A 164 35.48 31.97 -24.81
N ARG A 165 34.73 32.71 -23.99
CA ARG A 165 34.42 32.40 -22.58
C ARG A 165 32.99 31.90 -22.35
N ALA A 166 32.21 31.76 -23.41
CA ALA A 166 30.89 31.15 -23.29
C ALA A 166 31.03 29.67 -22.91
N PRO A 167 30.15 29.15 -22.02
CA PRO A 167 30.12 27.73 -21.70
C PRO A 167 29.94 26.91 -22.98
N LYS A 168 30.68 25.80 -23.09
CA LYS A 168 30.59 24.91 -24.25
C LYS A 168 29.16 24.34 -24.34
N GLN A 169 28.63 24.24 -25.55
CA GLN A 169 27.35 23.57 -25.76
C GLN A 169 27.50 22.08 -25.45
N ALA A 170 26.54 21.52 -24.71
CA ALA A 170 26.59 20.14 -24.28
C ALA A 170 26.06 19.23 -25.39
N ASP A 171 26.95 18.45 -26.04
CA ASP A 171 26.57 17.44 -27.05
C ASP A 171 26.38 16.05 -26.43
N SER A 172 26.96 15.82 -25.25
CA SER A 172 26.88 14.58 -24.48
C SER A 172 26.27 14.81 -23.08
N PHE A 173 25.80 13.73 -22.44
CA PHE A 173 25.30 13.79 -21.06
C PHE A 173 26.41 14.06 -20.03
N GLU A 174 27.67 13.75 -20.33
CA GLU A 174 28.81 14.09 -19.47
C GLU A 174 29.12 15.59 -19.47
N ASP A 175 29.02 16.24 -20.63
CA ASP A 175 29.19 17.69 -20.75
C ASP A 175 28.05 18.44 -20.06
N LEU A 176 26.84 17.89 -20.15
CA LEU A 176 25.68 18.39 -19.40
C LEU A 176 25.94 18.31 -17.88
N ARG A 177 26.59 17.26 -17.39
CA ARG A 177 26.98 17.18 -15.98
C ARG A 177 28.02 18.24 -15.59
N LYS A 178 29.05 18.45 -16.40
CA LYS A 178 30.16 19.36 -16.03
C LYS A 178 29.75 20.82 -16.02
N GLU A 179 28.95 21.25 -17.00
CA GLU A 179 28.63 22.66 -17.20
C GLU A 179 27.22 23.01 -16.66
N VAL A 180 26.21 22.22 -17.02
CA VAL A 180 24.81 22.58 -16.76
C VAL A 180 24.38 22.31 -15.32
N PHE A 181 24.86 21.22 -14.72
CA PHE A 181 24.48 20.88 -13.34
C PHE A 181 24.99 21.92 -12.35
N ASN A 182 26.21 22.43 -12.54
CA ASN A 182 26.75 23.52 -11.74
C ASN A 182 25.88 24.79 -11.89
N MET A 183 25.57 25.20 -13.13
CA MET A 183 24.69 26.35 -13.39
C MET A 183 23.30 26.19 -12.75
N LEU A 184 22.72 24.99 -12.80
CA LEU A 184 21.42 24.69 -12.17
C LEU A 184 21.50 24.72 -10.64
N CYS A 185 22.58 24.20 -10.04
CA CYS A 185 22.81 24.27 -8.60
C CYS A 185 22.92 25.73 -8.10
N TYR A 186 23.60 26.60 -8.85
CA TYR A 186 23.64 28.03 -8.55
C TYR A 186 22.28 28.72 -8.73
N LEU A 187 21.48 28.29 -9.73
CA LEU A 187 20.11 28.81 -9.95
C LEU A 187 19.17 28.46 -8.79
N GLY A 188 19.29 27.24 -8.25
CA GLY A 188 18.47 26.74 -7.13
C GLY A 188 16.97 26.75 -7.44
N PRO A 189 16.10 27.19 -6.50
CA PRO A 189 14.65 27.09 -6.63
C PRO A 189 14.04 28.07 -7.64
N HIS A 190 14.82 29.02 -8.17
CA HIS A 190 14.34 30.12 -9.01
C HIS A 190 14.07 29.74 -10.47
N LEU A 191 14.18 28.46 -10.82
CA LEU A 191 13.70 27.92 -12.10
C LEU A 191 12.17 28.05 -12.26
N SER A 192 11.44 28.47 -11.20
CA SER A 192 10.00 28.77 -11.24
C SER A 192 9.61 29.86 -12.24
N HIS A 193 10.52 30.78 -12.56
CA HIS A 193 10.27 31.86 -13.50
C HIS A 193 10.23 31.42 -14.97
N ASP A 194 10.89 30.30 -15.31
CA ASP A 194 10.98 29.77 -16.68
C ASP A 194 10.53 28.30 -16.78
N PRO A 195 9.21 28.04 -16.89
CA PRO A 195 8.66 26.69 -17.01
C PRO A 195 9.16 25.93 -18.25
N ILE A 196 9.59 26.66 -19.28
CA ILE A 196 10.14 26.07 -20.52
C ILE A 196 11.45 25.33 -20.21
N LEU A 197 12.35 25.96 -19.45
CA LEU A 197 13.63 25.34 -19.09
C LEU A 197 13.41 24.13 -18.20
N PHE A 198 12.51 24.26 -17.22
CA PHE A 198 12.08 23.16 -16.39
C PHE A 198 11.62 21.95 -17.23
N ALA A 199 10.72 22.15 -18.20
CA ALA A 199 10.25 21.07 -19.07
C ALA A 199 11.39 20.46 -19.90
N LYS A 200 12.34 21.27 -20.38
CA LYS A 200 13.51 20.77 -21.13
C LYS A 200 14.38 19.87 -20.26
N VAL A 201 14.72 20.29 -19.03
CA VAL A 201 15.52 19.52 -18.08
C VAL A 201 14.84 18.20 -17.74
N VAL A 202 13.54 18.23 -17.45
CA VAL A 202 12.76 17.01 -17.15
C VAL A 202 12.74 16.04 -18.34
N ARG A 203 12.59 16.53 -19.57
CA ARG A 203 12.62 15.69 -20.78
C ARG A 203 13.99 15.09 -21.05
N LEU A 204 15.06 15.86 -20.81
CA LEU A 204 16.43 15.36 -20.89
C LEU A 204 16.67 14.26 -19.84
N GLY A 205 16.27 14.47 -18.59
CA GLY A 205 16.36 13.46 -17.53
C GLY A 205 15.55 12.20 -17.86
N LYS A 206 14.33 12.36 -18.38
CA LYS A 206 13.50 11.23 -18.82
C LYS A 206 14.14 10.42 -19.96
N ALA A 207 14.83 11.09 -20.88
CA ALA A 207 15.47 10.40 -21.98
C ALA A 207 16.79 9.74 -21.57
N PHE A 208 17.56 10.39 -20.70
CA PHE A 208 18.71 9.78 -20.02
C PHE A 208 18.30 8.48 -19.33
N MET A 209 17.16 8.47 -18.61
CA MET A 209 16.66 7.25 -17.96
C MET A 209 16.23 6.16 -18.94
N LYS A 210 15.77 6.51 -20.14
CA LYS A 210 15.47 5.51 -21.17
C LYS A 210 16.74 4.86 -21.71
N GLU A 211 17.79 5.66 -21.93
CA GLU A 211 19.11 5.16 -22.33
C GLU A 211 19.71 4.28 -21.23
N PHE A 212 19.60 4.71 -19.97
CA PHE A 212 20.03 3.95 -18.79
C PHE A 212 19.37 2.58 -18.67
N GLN A 213 18.09 2.46 -19.03
CA GLN A 213 17.35 1.19 -18.98
C GLN A 213 17.59 0.30 -20.21
N SER A 214 17.97 0.87 -21.35
CA SER A 214 18.17 0.13 -22.61
C SER A 214 19.56 -0.48 -22.76
N ASP A 215 20.55 -0.02 -21.99
CA ASP A 215 21.94 -0.46 -22.17
C ASP A 215 22.32 -1.66 -21.31
N GLY A 216 22.37 -2.83 -21.96
CA GLY A 216 22.92 -4.07 -21.42
C GLY A 216 24.44 -4.20 -21.62
N SER A 217 25.21 -3.11 -21.60
CA SER A 217 26.64 -3.12 -21.96
C SER A 217 27.58 -2.59 -20.86
N LYS A 218 28.76 -3.25 -20.77
CA LYS A 218 30.01 -3.02 -20.01
C LYS A 218 29.96 -2.40 -18.59
N GLN A 219 30.65 -3.06 -17.64
CA GLN A 219 30.72 -2.69 -16.21
C GLN A 219 31.21 -1.25 -15.95
N GLU A 220 32.14 -0.72 -16.75
CA GLU A 220 32.69 0.64 -16.62
C GLU A 220 31.68 1.75 -17.02
N ASP A 221 30.79 1.47 -17.97
CA ASP A 221 29.77 2.42 -18.39
C ASP A 221 28.64 2.52 -17.36
N LYS A 222 28.39 1.43 -16.61
CA LYS A 222 27.44 1.43 -15.48
C LYS A 222 27.88 2.35 -14.35
N GLU A 223 29.15 2.33 -13.94
CA GLU A 223 29.64 3.21 -12.87
C GLU A 223 29.52 4.69 -13.26
N LYS A 224 29.90 5.04 -14.50
CA LYS A 224 29.74 6.43 -15.00
C LYS A 224 28.28 6.86 -15.03
N MET A 225 27.40 5.97 -15.46
CA MET A 225 25.96 6.21 -15.52
C MET A 225 25.32 6.30 -14.12
N GLU A 226 25.80 5.54 -13.14
CA GLU A 226 25.37 5.66 -11.74
C GLU A 226 25.77 6.99 -11.11
N VAL A 227 26.98 7.50 -11.42
CA VAL A 227 27.38 8.83 -10.97
C VAL A 227 26.52 9.92 -11.64
N LEU A 228 26.21 9.78 -12.94
CA LEU A 228 25.28 10.69 -13.62
C LEU A 228 23.87 10.64 -13.01
N PHE A 229 23.38 9.45 -12.66
CA PHE A 229 22.10 9.25 -11.98
C PHE A 229 22.10 9.91 -10.59
N SER A 230 23.19 9.79 -9.84
CA SER A 230 23.34 10.43 -8.53
C SER A 230 23.33 11.95 -8.62
N CYS A 231 23.99 12.52 -9.64
CA CYS A 231 23.93 13.96 -9.92
C CYS A 231 22.53 14.40 -10.37
N LEU A 232 21.83 13.59 -11.17
CA LEU A 232 20.44 13.85 -11.55
C LEU A 232 19.53 13.88 -10.32
N LEU A 233 19.70 12.95 -9.37
CA LEU A 233 18.98 12.96 -8.09
C LEU A 233 19.24 14.25 -7.31
N SER A 234 20.51 14.68 -7.21
CA SER A 234 20.88 15.95 -6.55
C SER A 234 20.17 17.16 -7.16
N ILE A 235 19.99 17.18 -8.48
CA ILE A 235 19.31 18.28 -9.18
C ILE A 235 17.80 18.23 -9.00
N THR A 236 17.24 17.01 -8.99
CA THR A 236 15.82 16.86 -8.68
C THR A 236 15.50 17.42 -7.30
N ASP A 237 16.38 17.19 -6.33
CA ASP A 237 16.26 17.64 -4.95
C ASP A 237 16.50 19.15 -4.78
N GLN A 238 17.60 19.68 -5.31
CA GLN A 238 17.99 21.09 -5.09
C GLN A 238 17.25 22.09 -5.98
N VAL A 239 16.79 21.67 -7.16
CA VAL A 239 16.28 22.59 -8.19
C VAL A 239 14.83 22.26 -8.54
N LEU A 240 14.54 21.06 -9.05
CA LEU A 240 13.23 20.78 -9.64
C LEU A 240 12.10 20.75 -8.61
N LEU A 241 12.28 20.07 -7.47
CA LEU A 241 11.24 19.99 -6.44
C LEU A 241 10.99 21.36 -5.75
N PRO A 242 12.02 22.12 -5.34
CA PRO A 242 11.83 23.48 -4.83
C PRO A 242 11.20 24.44 -5.84
N SER A 243 11.58 24.37 -7.12
CA SER A 243 10.97 25.19 -8.16
C SER A 243 9.50 24.84 -8.41
N LEU A 244 9.12 23.56 -8.30
CA LEU A 244 7.71 23.16 -8.35
C LEU A 244 6.91 23.81 -7.22
N SER A 245 7.46 23.85 -6.00
CA SER A 245 6.82 24.49 -4.85
C SER A 245 6.58 26.00 -5.04
N LEU A 246 7.47 26.69 -5.77
CA LEU A 246 7.35 28.12 -6.06
C LEU A 246 6.50 28.43 -7.30
N MET A 247 6.22 27.47 -8.17
CA MET A 247 5.39 27.69 -9.35
C MET A 247 3.91 27.83 -8.99
N ASP A 248 3.23 28.78 -9.65
CA ASP A 248 1.79 28.98 -9.47
C ASP A 248 0.99 27.84 -10.10
N CYS A 249 0.56 26.89 -9.28
CA CYS A 249 -0.55 25.97 -9.54
C CYS A 249 -0.49 25.24 -10.92
N ASN A 250 0.67 24.72 -11.30
CA ASN A 250 0.87 24.10 -12.60
C ASN A 250 0.72 22.57 -12.57
N ALA A 251 -0.51 22.09 -12.79
CA ALA A 251 -0.81 20.65 -12.89
C ALA A 251 0.01 19.92 -13.96
N CYS A 252 0.18 20.55 -15.13
CA CYS A 252 0.93 19.99 -16.27
C CYS A 252 2.41 19.72 -15.94
N MET A 253 3.05 20.61 -15.18
CA MET A 253 4.47 20.47 -14.85
C MET A 253 4.70 19.32 -13.88
N SER A 254 3.76 19.06 -12.97
CA SER A 254 3.80 17.88 -12.09
C SER A 254 3.69 16.55 -12.87
N GLU A 255 2.92 16.51 -13.96
CA GLU A 255 2.80 15.32 -14.82
C GLU A 255 4.06 15.09 -15.68
N GLU A 256 4.71 16.16 -16.14
CA GLU A 256 6.00 16.03 -16.81
C GLU A 256 7.07 15.48 -15.84
N LEU A 257 7.12 15.99 -14.60
CA LEU A 257 7.98 15.44 -13.54
C LEU A 257 7.69 13.96 -13.28
N TRP A 258 6.42 13.59 -13.17
CA TRP A 258 6.03 12.18 -13.04
C TRP A 258 6.52 11.34 -14.21
N GLY A 259 6.49 11.90 -15.42
CA GLY A 259 7.02 11.29 -16.62
C GLY A 259 8.50 10.87 -16.51
N MET A 260 9.28 11.56 -15.67
CA MET A 260 10.65 11.21 -15.28
C MET A 260 10.67 10.27 -14.07
N PHE A 261 9.98 10.61 -12.98
CA PHE A 261 10.00 9.83 -11.73
C PHE A 261 9.50 8.39 -11.88
N LYS A 262 8.53 8.12 -12.76
CA LYS A 262 8.05 6.75 -13.02
C LYS A 262 9.12 5.80 -13.54
N THR A 263 10.26 6.31 -14.01
CA THR A 263 11.41 5.49 -14.45
C THR A 263 12.39 5.20 -13.33
N PHE A 264 12.30 5.92 -12.21
CA PHE A 264 13.12 5.70 -11.03
C PHE A 264 12.56 4.54 -10.20
N PRO A 265 13.42 3.72 -9.57
CA PRO A 265 12.98 2.80 -8.53
C PRO A 265 12.30 3.57 -7.38
N TYR A 266 11.21 3.01 -6.83
CA TYR A 266 10.39 3.70 -5.83
C TYR A 266 11.17 4.16 -4.58
N GLN A 267 12.22 3.44 -4.20
CA GLN A 267 13.06 3.77 -3.04
C GLN A 267 13.71 5.15 -3.17
N TYR A 268 14.23 5.47 -4.36
CA TYR A 268 14.82 6.79 -4.63
C TYR A 268 13.76 7.89 -4.69
N ARG A 269 12.58 7.60 -5.27
CA ARG A 269 11.45 8.55 -5.26
C ARG A 269 11.04 8.93 -3.84
N TYR A 270 10.92 7.94 -2.95
CA TYR A 270 10.51 8.17 -1.56
C TYR A 270 11.57 8.92 -0.75
N ARG A 271 12.86 8.68 -1.03
CA ARG A 271 13.95 9.50 -0.45
C ARG A 271 13.81 10.97 -0.86
N LEU A 272 13.60 11.23 -2.16
CA LEU A 272 13.38 12.60 -2.66
C LEU A 272 12.16 13.27 -2.01
N TYR A 273 11.06 12.54 -1.82
CA TYR A 273 9.88 13.10 -1.13
C TYR A 273 10.17 13.41 0.35
N GLY A 274 11.00 12.62 1.01
CA GLY A 274 11.44 12.89 2.38
C GLY A 274 12.29 14.15 2.51
N GLN A 275 13.26 14.31 1.61
CA GLN A 275 14.07 15.54 1.52
C GLN A 275 13.19 16.75 1.21
N TRP A 276 12.24 16.60 0.28
CA TRP A 276 11.31 17.66 -0.09
C TRP A 276 10.40 18.12 1.05
N LYS A 277 10.14 17.28 2.05
CA LYS A 277 9.34 17.69 3.21
C LYS A 277 10.19 18.38 4.29
N ASN A 278 11.37 17.83 4.59
CA ASN A 278 12.12 18.16 5.79
C ASN A 278 13.28 19.14 5.55
N GLU A 279 13.92 19.08 4.39
CA GLU A 279 15.15 19.83 4.10
C GLU A 279 14.85 21.06 3.23
N THR A 280 14.15 20.87 2.10
CA THR A 280 13.98 21.91 1.07
C THR A 280 13.23 23.15 1.54
N TYR A 281 12.20 23.02 2.39
CA TYR A 281 11.39 24.18 2.78
C TYR A 281 12.13 25.13 3.73
N ASN A 282 13.10 24.63 4.49
CA ASN A 282 13.80 25.40 5.53
C ASN A 282 15.03 26.15 4.98
N SER A 283 15.49 25.82 3.78
CA SER A 283 16.68 26.41 3.17
C SER A 283 16.44 27.81 2.58
N HIS A 284 15.24 28.08 2.04
CA HIS A 284 14.94 29.34 1.35
C HIS A 284 13.79 30.13 2.00
N PRO A 285 13.95 31.45 2.28
CA PRO A 285 12.88 32.28 2.87
C PRO A 285 11.55 32.27 2.12
N LEU A 286 11.60 32.27 0.78
CA LEU A 286 10.41 32.23 -0.07
C LEU A 286 9.64 30.91 0.10
N LEU A 287 10.34 29.78 0.21
CA LEU A 287 9.70 28.48 0.43
C LEU A 287 9.04 28.41 1.82
N VAL A 288 9.64 29.02 2.85
CA VAL A 288 9.00 29.10 4.17
C VAL A 288 7.72 29.95 4.11
N LYS A 289 7.73 31.07 3.38
CA LYS A 289 6.51 31.89 3.15
C LYS A 289 5.43 31.10 2.43
N VAL A 290 5.78 30.42 1.33
CA VAL A 290 4.86 29.56 0.56
C VAL A 290 4.31 28.42 1.41
N LYS A 291 5.13 27.81 2.26
CA LYS A 291 4.69 26.80 3.23
C LYS A 291 3.62 27.35 4.18
N ALA A 292 3.85 28.53 4.77
CA ALA A 292 2.88 29.15 5.66
C ALA A 292 1.56 29.50 4.94
N GLN A 293 1.63 30.08 3.74
CA GLN A 293 0.45 30.39 2.93
C GLN A 293 -0.33 29.14 2.54
N THR A 294 0.38 28.05 2.19
CA THR A 294 -0.23 26.76 1.85
C THR A 294 -0.95 26.17 3.06
N ILE A 295 -0.36 26.24 4.26
CA ILE A 295 -1.00 25.78 5.50
C ILE A 295 -2.26 26.59 5.82
N ASP A 296 -2.23 27.92 5.70
CA ASP A 296 -3.43 28.76 5.94
C ASP A 296 -4.56 28.43 4.96
N ARG A 297 -4.23 28.27 3.67
CA ARG A 297 -5.20 27.86 2.64
C ARG A 297 -5.72 26.44 2.87
N ALA A 298 -4.86 25.49 3.24
CA ALA A 298 -5.26 24.12 3.56
C ALA A 298 -6.21 24.09 4.78
N LYS A 299 -5.90 24.84 5.84
CA LYS A 299 -6.77 25.03 7.00
C LYS A 299 -8.13 25.60 6.59
N TYR A 300 -8.14 26.63 5.75
CA TYR A 300 -9.37 27.27 5.26
C TYR A 300 -10.28 26.29 4.51
N ILE A 301 -9.72 25.49 3.59
CA ILE A 301 -10.51 24.55 2.79
C ILE A 301 -11.01 23.38 3.65
N MET A 302 -10.15 22.83 4.51
CA MET A 302 -10.52 21.68 5.37
C MET A 302 -11.63 22.02 6.36
N LYS A 303 -11.67 23.24 6.90
CA LYS A 303 -12.77 23.71 7.77
C LYS A 303 -14.13 23.78 7.08
N ARG A 304 -14.13 23.89 5.74
CA ARG A 304 -15.34 24.03 4.94
C ARG A 304 -15.71 22.75 4.22
N LEU A 305 -14.94 21.67 4.32
CA LEU A 305 -15.18 20.45 3.56
C LEU A 305 -16.41 19.69 4.09
N THR A 306 -17.45 19.59 3.26
CA THR A 306 -18.68 18.81 3.54
C THR A 306 -18.99 17.87 2.38
N LYS A 307 -19.92 16.92 2.58
CA LYS A 307 -20.36 15.98 1.52
C LYS A 307 -20.99 16.68 0.31
N GLU A 308 -21.56 17.87 0.49
CA GLU A 308 -22.22 18.62 -0.58
C GLU A 308 -21.23 19.43 -1.42
N ASN A 309 -20.19 19.99 -0.80
CA ASN A 309 -19.24 20.88 -1.48
C ASN A 309 -17.92 20.21 -1.89
N VAL A 310 -17.88 18.87 -1.92
CA VAL A 310 -16.69 18.09 -2.27
C VAL A 310 -16.09 18.46 -3.62
N LYS A 311 -16.92 18.71 -4.65
CA LYS A 311 -16.41 19.02 -6.01
C LYS A 311 -15.67 20.36 -6.07
N PRO A 312 -16.24 21.50 -5.63
CA PRO A 312 -15.52 22.78 -5.64
C PRO A 312 -14.32 22.77 -4.70
N SER A 313 -14.46 22.21 -3.48
CA SER A 313 -13.36 22.08 -2.52
C SER A 313 -12.25 21.17 -3.06
N GLY A 314 -12.60 20.08 -3.74
CA GLY A 314 -11.65 19.17 -4.38
C GLY A 314 -10.84 19.83 -5.51
N ARG A 315 -11.43 20.76 -6.27
CA ARG A 315 -10.66 21.56 -7.26
C ARG A 315 -9.66 22.48 -6.56
N GLN A 316 -10.06 23.12 -5.45
CA GLN A 316 -9.15 23.97 -4.68
C GLN A 316 -8.01 23.16 -4.04
N ILE A 317 -8.32 21.99 -3.49
CA ILE A 317 -7.34 21.03 -2.95
C ILE A 317 -6.39 20.57 -4.07
N GLY A 318 -6.91 20.20 -5.25
CA GLY A 318 -6.10 19.83 -6.41
C GLY A 318 -5.11 20.94 -6.79
N LYS A 319 -5.60 22.18 -6.90
CA LYS A 319 -4.77 23.37 -7.19
C LYS A 319 -3.62 23.54 -6.19
N LEU A 320 -3.88 23.42 -4.89
CA LEU A 320 -2.83 23.49 -3.86
C LEU A 320 -1.89 22.27 -3.90
N SER A 321 -2.43 21.10 -4.21
CA SER A 321 -1.69 19.85 -4.28
C SER A 321 -0.69 19.83 -5.42
N HIS A 322 -0.94 20.52 -6.54
CA HIS A 322 -0.03 20.52 -7.68
C HIS A 322 1.29 21.25 -7.42
N SER A 323 1.30 22.26 -6.55
CA SER A 323 2.52 22.96 -6.14
C SER A 323 3.14 22.38 -4.87
N ASN A 324 2.33 22.18 -3.82
CA ASN A 324 2.82 21.78 -2.50
C ASN A 324 2.05 20.57 -1.94
N PRO A 325 2.21 19.37 -2.53
CA PRO A 325 1.51 18.16 -2.11
C PRO A 325 1.96 17.66 -0.72
N THR A 326 3.25 17.72 -0.38
CA THR A 326 3.77 17.17 0.89
C THR A 326 3.16 17.85 2.11
N ILE A 327 3.17 19.19 2.14
CA ILE A 327 2.59 19.98 3.24
C ILE A 327 1.07 19.78 3.33
N LEU A 328 0.40 19.77 2.17
CA LEU A 328 -1.05 19.61 2.11
C LEU A 328 -1.49 18.24 2.63
N PHE A 329 -0.84 17.16 2.20
CA PHE A 329 -1.18 15.80 2.64
C PHE A 329 -0.83 15.56 4.09
N ASP A 330 0.30 16.07 4.58
CA ASP A 330 0.63 16.02 6.00
C ASP A 330 -0.46 16.67 6.87
N TYR A 331 -0.94 17.86 6.45
CA TYR A 331 -2.04 18.53 7.13
C TYR A 331 -3.35 17.73 7.02
N ILE A 332 -3.73 17.24 5.83
CA ILE A 332 -4.96 16.45 5.64
C ILE A 332 -4.93 15.17 6.48
N LEU A 333 -3.81 14.43 6.49
CA LEU A 333 -3.64 13.22 7.29
C LEU A 333 -3.75 13.53 8.79
N SER A 334 -3.19 14.67 9.24
CA SER A 334 -3.36 15.12 10.63
C SER A 334 -4.82 15.37 11.02
N GLN A 335 -5.68 15.77 10.06
CA GLN A 335 -7.12 15.95 10.30
C GLN A 335 -7.86 14.62 10.29
N ILE A 336 -7.54 13.73 9.35
CA ILE A 336 -8.17 12.39 9.26
C ILE A 336 -7.88 11.55 10.50
N GLN A 337 -6.64 11.63 11.01
CA GLN A 337 -6.25 10.95 12.24
C GLN A 337 -7.01 11.45 13.48
N LYS A 338 -7.64 12.63 13.42
CA LYS A 338 -8.46 13.20 14.50
C LYS A 338 -9.96 13.03 14.27
N TYR A 339 -10.41 12.96 13.01
CA TYR A 339 -11.82 13.02 12.62
C TYR A 339 -12.19 11.98 11.54
N ASP A 340 -12.83 10.90 11.95
CA ASP A 340 -13.18 9.75 11.10
C ASP A 340 -14.28 10.07 10.07
N ASN A 341 -15.22 10.94 10.44
CA ASN A 341 -16.32 11.38 9.59
C ASN A 341 -15.84 12.10 8.31
N LEU A 342 -14.60 12.60 8.31
CA LEU A 342 -14.00 13.35 7.21
C LEU A 342 -13.36 12.45 6.13
N ILE A 343 -13.22 11.15 6.39
CA ILE A 343 -12.60 10.20 5.45
C ILE A 343 -13.31 10.23 4.10
N THR A 344 -14.65 10.10 4.09
CA THR A 344 -15.41 10.03 2.82
C THR A 344 -15.35 11.31 2.00
N PRO A 345 -15.60 12.53 2.55
CA PRO A 345 -15.40 13.78 1.81
C PRO A 345 -13.98 13.97 1.28
N VAL A 346 -12.95 13.57 2.03
CA VAL A 346 -11.55 13.73 1.59
C VAL A 346 -11.22 12.78 0.45
N VAL A 347 -11.60 11.51 0.55
CA VAL A 347 -11.39 10.54 -0.54
C VAL A 347 -12.09 10.99 -1.82
N ASP A 348 -13.23 11.66 -1.72
CA ASP A 348 -13.93 12.22 -2.88
C ASP A 348 -13.31 13.52 -3.41
N SER A 349 -12.73 14.36 -2.55
CA SER A 349 -12.06 15.59 -2.96
C SER A 349 -10.72 15.33 -3.65
N LEU A 350 -10.05 14.22 -3.31
CA LEU A 350 -8.79 13.74 -3.91
C LEU A 350 -8.92 13.27 -5.39
N LYS A 351 -10.09 13.41 -6.01
CA LYS A 351 -10.34 12.98 -7.39
C LYS A 351 -9.53 13.76 -8.44
N TYR A 352 -9.20 15.01 -8.15
CA TYR A 352 -8.52 15.93 -9.08
C TYR A 352 -7.00 16.01 -8.87
N LEU A 353 -6.40 14.99 -8.24
CA LEU A 353 -4.95 14.89 -8.07
C LEU A 353 -4.29 14.43 -9.36
N THR A 354 -3.04 14.84 -9.54
CA THR A 354 -2.15 14.33 -10.59
C THR A 354 -1.53 13.01 -10.17
N SER A 355 -0.97 12.29 -11.15
CA SER A 355 -0.30 11.00 -10.95
C SER A 355 0.85 11.09 -9.94
N LEU A 356 1.65 12.16 -10.02
CA LEU A 356 2.72 12.45 -9.05
C LEU A 356 2.18 12.55 -7.62
N ASN A 357 1.07 13.28 -7.46
CA ASN A 357 0.51 13.58 -6.15
C ASN A 357 -0.05 12.32 -5.47
N TYR A 358 -0.49 11.32 -6.23
CA TYR A 358 -0.87 10.02 -5.66
C TYR A 358 0.32 9.27 -5.07
N ASP A 359 1.49 9.32 -5.71
CA ASP A 359 2.72 8.70 -5.20
C ASP A 359 3.25 9.44 -3.95
N VAL A 360 3.22 10.78 -3.97
CA VAL A 360 3.55 11.61 -2.80
C VAL A 360 2.58 11.32 -1.64
N LEU A 361 1.29 11.14 -1.91
CA LEU A 361 0.31 10.76 -0.89
C LEU A 361 0.64 9.41 -0.27
N ALA A 362 1.07 8.42 -1.06
CA ALA A 362 1.50 7.11 -0.54
C ALA A 362 2.69 7.25 0.41
N TYR A 363 3.67 8.06 0.04
CA TYR A 363 4.81 8.38 0.91
C TYR A 363 4.36 9.07 2.21
N CYS A 364 3.52 10.10 2.13
CA CYS A 364 3.02 10.80 3.32
C CYS A 364 2.22 9.87 4.26
N ILE A 365 1.49 8.89 3.72
CA ILE A 365 0.84 7.85 4.52
C ILE A 365 1.87 7.02 5.29
N ILE A 366 2.92 6.54 4.62
CA ILE A 366 3.99 5.74 5.24
C ILE A 366 4.71 6.54 6.32
N GLU A 367 5.01 7.81 6.05
CA GLU A 367 5.64 8.70 7.02
C GLU A 367 4.74 8.93 8.25
N ALA A 368 3.43 9.12 8.02
CA ALA A 368 2.46 9.29 9.10
C ALA A 368 2.32 8.03 9.98
N LEU A 369 2.56 6.84 9.40
CA LEU A 369 2.61 5.56 10.11
C LEU A 369 3.93 5.35 10.87
N ALA A 370 5.03 5.89 10.35
CA ALA A 370 6.35 5.80 10.94
C ALA A 370 6.57 6.76 12.12
N ASN A 371 5.65 7.71 12.38
CA ASN A 371 5.80 8.71 13.42
C ASN A 371 5.86 8.07 14.83
N PRO A 372 6.99 8.19 15.57
CA PRO A 372 7.15 7.58 16.88
C PRO A 372 6.47 8.38 18.01
N GLU A 373 6.16 9.66 17.80
CA GLU A 373 5.49 10.51 18.80
C GLU A 373 4.04 10.10 19.04
N LYS A 374 3.48 9.26 18.16
CA LYS A 374 2.12 8.76 18.28
C LYS A 374 2.13 7.34 18.80
N GLU A 375 1.67 7.19 20.04
CA GLU A 375 1.44 5.88 20.62
C GLU A 375 0.36 5.13 19.84
N ARG A 376 0.72 3.92 19.41
CA ARG A 376 -0.19 2.97 18.74
C ARG A 376 -1.22 2.38 19.72
N MET A 377 -0.97 2.53 21.02
CA MET A 377 -1.86 2.16 22.10
C MET A 377 -2.51 3.41 22.68
N LYS A 378 -3.75 3.29 23.16
CA LYS A 378 -4.32 4.31 24.05
C LYS A 378 -3.60 4.24 25.40
N HIS A 379 -3.69 5.32 26.17
CA HIS A 379 -3.18 5.40 27.55
C HIS A 379 -3.75 4.33 28.50
N ASP A 380 -4.79 3.59 28.09
CA ASP A 380 -5.38 2.46 28.83
C ASP A 380 -4.68 1.10 28.57
N ASP A 381 -3.60 1.05 27.78
CA ASP A 381 -2.77 -0.14 27.43
C ASP A 381 -3.50 -1.40 26.92
N THR A 382 -4.78 -1.27 26.57
CA THR A 382 -5.66 -2.41 26.25
C THR A 382 -6.36 -2.31 24.90
N THR A 383 -6.30 -1.14 24.24
CA THR A 383 -6.96 -0.90 22.95
C THR A 383 -6.04 -0.20 21.96
N ILE A 384 -6.20 -0.58 20.68
CA ILE A 384 -5.53 0.07 19.55
C ILE A 384 -6.05 1.51 19.45
N SER A 385 -5.14 2.44 19.18
CA SER A 385 -5.48 3.86 19.03
C SER A 385 -6.45 4.09 17.87
N SER A 386 -7.48 4.93 18.11
CA SER A 386 -8.49 5.26 17.10
C SER A 386 -7.85 5.88 15.86
N TRP A 387 -6.87 6.76 16.02
CA TRP A 387 -6.18 7.42 14.91
C TRP A 387 -5.59 6.42 13.90
N LEU A 388 -5.11 5.26 14.36
CA LEU A 388 -4.54 4.21 13.51
C LEU A 388 -5.64 3.47 12.75
N GLN A 389 -6.78 3.22 13.39
CA GLN A 389 -7.98 2.63 12.74
C GLN A 389 -8.52 3.56 11.66
N SER A 390 -8.63 4.86 11.95
CA SER A 390 -9.08 5.89 11.00
C SER A 390 -8.14 5.97 9.80
N LEU A 391 -6.83 5.94 10.06
CA LEU A 391 -5.82 5.97 9.02
C LEU A 391 -5.83 4.70 8.17
N ALA A 392 -5.98 3.51 8.77
CA ALA A 392 -6.09 2.24 8.04
C ALA A 392 -7.33 2.22 7.14
N SER A 393 -8.48 2.67 7.66
CA SER A 393 -9.72 2.82 6.89
C SER A 393 -9.57 3.80 5.72
N PHE A 394 -8.89 4.94 5.95
CA PHE A 394 -8.55 5.88 4.89
C PHE A 394 -7.64 5.26 3.82
N CYS A 395 -6.60 4.53 4.22
CA CYS A 395 -5.71 3.81 3.30
C CYS A 395 -6.51 2.86 2.41
N GLY A 396 -7.33 1.98 3.01
CA GLY A 396 -8.18 1.04 2.26
C GLY A 396 -9.12 1.74 1.27
N ALA A 397 -9.73 2.87 1.66
CA ALA A 397 -10.61 3.64 0.79
C ALA A 397 -9.87 4.30 -0.39
N VAL A 398 -8.70 4.88 -0.14
CA VAL A 398 -7.86 5.54 -1.16
C VAL A 398 -7.33 4.51 -2.17
N PHE A 399 -6.72 3.42 -1.70
CA PHE A 399 -6.15 2.39 -2.58
C PHE A 399 -7.21 1.63 -3.38
N ARG A 400 -8.42 1.46 -2.84
CA ARG A 400 -9.56 0.95 -3.60
C ARG A 400 -9.89 1.89 -4.77
N LYS A 401 -9.95 3.20 -4.52
CA LYS A 401 -10.49 4.18 -5.47
C LYS A 401 -9.49 4.65 -6.53
N TYR A 402 -8.23 4.85 -6.15
CA TYR A 402 -7.20 5.44 -7.02
C TYR A 402 -6.10 4.43 -7.39
N PRO A 403 -5.46 4.55 -8.57
CA PRO A 403 -4.35 3.69 -9.00
C PRO A 403 -3.03 4.17 -8.41
N ILE A 404 -2.90 4.01 -7.10
CA ILE A 404 -1.67 4.31 -6.35
C ILE A 404 -0.82 3.05 -6.25
N GLU A 405 0.49 3.19 -6.37
CA GLU A 405 1.45 2.11 -6.19
C GLU A 405 1.49 1.65 -4.73
N LEU A 406 1.23 0.36 -4.48
CA LEU A 406 1.11 -0.19 -3.12
C LEU A 406 2.42 -0.78 -2.58
N ALA A 407 3.44 -0.91 -3.43
CA ALA A 407 4.71 -1.56 -3.13
C ALA A 407 5.34 -1.06 -1.82
N GLY A 408 5.42 0.26 -1.67
CA GLY A 408 6.01 0.88 -0.49
C GLY A 408 5.25 0.58 0.81
N LEU A 409 3.91 0.52 0.75
CA LEU A 409 3.09 0.21 1.92
C LEU A 409 3.22 -1.26 2.31
N LEU A 410 3.17 -2.16 1.33
CA LEU A 410 3.30 -3.60 1.55
C LEU A 410 4.68 -3.94 2.13
N GLN A 411 5.74 -3.31 1.61
CA GLN A 411 7.07 -3.49 2.15
C GLN A 411 7.22 -2.88 3.55
N TYR A 412 6.59 -1.73 3.83
CA TYR A 412 6.53 -1.16 5.17
C TYR A 412 5.92 -2.16 6.16
N VAL A 413 4.75 -2.74 5.84
CA VAL A 413 4.11 -3.76 6.69
C VAL A 413 5.02 -4.99 6.86
N ALA A 414 5.63 -5.48 5.78
CA ALA A 414 6.57 -6.61 5.86
C ALA A 414 7.77 -6.33 6.78
N ASN A 415 8.33 -5.12 6.72
CA ASN A 415 9.46 -4.71 7.55
C ASN A 415 9.05 -4.56 9.02
N GLN A 416 7.84 -4.05 9.30
CA GLN A 416 7.33 -3.93 10.67
C GLN A 416 7.03 -5.31 11.29
N LEU A 417 6.52 -6.25 10.48
CA LEU A 417 6.36 -7.64 10.89
C LEU A 417 7.69 -8.32 11.21
N LYS A 418 8.72 -8.11 10.38
CA LYS A 418 10.08 -8.58 10.68
C LYS A 418 10.64 -7.99 11.97
N ALA A 419 10.27 -6.75 12.30
CA ALA A 419 10.63 -6.09 13.55
C ALA A 419 9.76 -6.53 14.75
N GLY A 420 8.85 -7.50 14.58
CA GLY A 420 7.99 -8.02 15.64
C GLY A 420 6.83 -7.11 16.04
N LYS A 421 6.53 -6.05 15.25
CA LYS A 421 5.44 -5.12 15.55
C LYS A 421 4.15 -5.56 14.85
N SER A 422 3.19 -6.02 15.64
CA SER A 422 1.93 -6.62 15.18
C SER A 422 0.83 -5.60 14.85
N PHE A 423 0.86 -4.39 15.42
CA PHE A 423 -0.20 -3.37 15.26
C PHE A 423 -0.46 -2.93 13.80
N ASP A 424 0.60 -2.83 13.00
CA ASP A 424 0.53 -2.31 11.63
C ASP A 424 -0.14 -3.31 10.65
N LEU A 425 -0.42 -4.55 11.10
CA LEU A 425 -1.24 -5.52 10.36
C LEU A 425 -2.68 -5.04 10.13
N LEU A 426 -3.18 -4.14 10.98
CA LEU A 426 -4.50 -3.54 10.79
C LEU A 426 -4.63 -2.90 9.40
N ILE A 427 -3.54 -2.32 8.90
CA ILE A 427 -3.51 -1.65 7.61
C ILE A 427 -3.69 -2.67 6.49
N LEU A 428 -3.00 -3.81 6.57
CA LEU A 428 -3.14 -4.89 5.60
C LEU A 428 -4.56 -5.48 5.63
N LYS A 429 -5.12 -5.68 6.83
CA LYS A 429 -6.52 -6.12 7.02
C LYS A 429 -7.52 -5.21 6.28
N GLU A 430 -7.44 -3.90 6.50
CA GLU A 430 -8.32 -2.92 5.86
C GLU A 430 -8.10 -2.81 4.34
N VAL A 431 -6.84 -2.84 3.89
CA VAL A 431 -6.52 -2.78 2.45
C VAL A 431 -7.09 -4.00 1.73
N VAL A 432 -6.91 -5.21 2.25
CA VAL A 432 -7.48 -6.43 1.66
C VAL A 432 -9.00 -6.38 1.70
N GLN A 433 -9.59 -5.96 2.82
CA GLN A 433 -11.05 -5.84 2.95
C GLN A 433 -11.63 -4.89 1.90
N LYS A 434 -11.10 -3.67 1.77
CA LYS A 434 -11.66 -2.66 0.85
C LYS A 434 -11.32 -2.96 -0.62
N MET A 435 -10.15 -3.49 -0.93
CA MET A 435 -9.72 -3.72 -2.32
C MET A 435 -10.21 -5.03 -2.91
N ALA A 436 -10.28 -6.11 -2.12
CA ALA A 436 -10.75 -7.41 -2.56
C ALA A 436 -12.24 -7.64 -2.22
N GLY A 437 -12.75 -7.02 -1.15
CA GLY A 437 -14.10 -7.26 -0.65
C GLY A 437 -14.20 -8.49 0.25
N ILE A 438 -13.08 -9.02 0.73
CA ILE A 438 -13.04 -10.18 1.64
C ILE A 438 -13.14 -9.64 3.06
N GLU A 439 -14.31 -9.75 3.66
CA GLU A 439 -14.56 -9.31 5.04
C GLU A 439 -14.24 -10.42 6.04
N ILE A 440 -13.70 -10.05 7.19
CA ILE A 440 -13.56 -10.94 8.33
C ILE A 440 -14.86 -10.81 9.12
N THR A 441 -15.63 -11.90 9.16
CA THR A 441 -16.88 -11.95 9.92
C THR A 441 -16.60 -12.61 11.27
N GLU A 442 -16.50 -11.81 12.33
CA GLU A 442 -16.30 -12.30 13.71
C GLU A 442 -17.47 -13.18 14.16
N GLU A 443 -18.71 -12.86 13.74
CA GLU A 443 -19.92 -13.62 14.04
C GLU A 443 -20.64 -14.09 12.78
N MET A 444 -20.28 -15.27 12.27
CA MET A 444 -21.02 -15.89 11.16
C MET A 444 -22.30 -16.55 11.65
N THR A 445 -23.43 -16.32 10.97
CA THR A 445 -24.66 -17.08 11.22
C THR A 445 -24.51 -18.53 10.73
N MET A 446 -25.34 -19.44 11.23
CA MET A 446 -25.33 -20.84 10.77
C MET A 446 -25.63 -20.95 9.27
N GLU A 447 -26.51 -20.10 8.74
CA GLU A 447 -26.81 -20.06 7.31
C GLU A 447 -25.60 -19.64 6.47
N GLN A 448 -24.83 -18.65 6.94
CA GLN A 448 -23.60 -18.21 6.28
C GLN A 448 -22.51 -19.27 6.34
N LEU A 449 -22.38 -19.98 7.47
CA LEU A 449 -21.45 -21.10 7.59
C LEU A 449 -21.80 -22.21 6.59
N GLU A 450 -23.08 -22.57 6.46
CA GLU A 450 -23.53 -23.55 5.48
C GLU A 450 -23.22 -23.09 4.05
N ALA A 451 -23.46 -21.81 3.71
CA ALA A 451 -23.11 -21.25 2.39
C ALA A 451 -21.61 -21.31 2.10
N MET A 452 -20.76 -21.10 3.12
CA MET A 452 -19.30 -21.18 3.00
C MET A 452 -18.76 -22.60 2.74
N THR A 453 -19.58 -23.64 2.91
CA THR A 453 -19.21 -25.01 2.53
C THR A 453 -19.45 -25.33 1.05
N GLY A 454 -20.16 -24.45 0.33
CA GLY A 454 -20.42 -24.61 -1.09
C GLY A 454 -19.25 -24.22 -1.99
N GLY A 455 -19.52 -24.18 -3.29
CA GLY A 455 -18.57 -23.70 -4.28
C GLY A 455 -18.37 -22.18 -4.22
N GLU A 456 -17.55 -21.67 -5.13
CA GLU A 456 -17.16 -20.25 -5.15
C GLU A 456 -18.36 -19.34 -5.44
N GLN A 457 -19.34 -19.78 -6.24
CA GLN A 457 -20.54 -18.98 -6.53
C GLN A 457 -21.42 -18.87 -5.28
N LEU A 458 -21.67 -19.98 -4.57
CA LEU A 458 -22.45 -19.94 -3.34
C LEU A 458 -21.77 -19.12 -2.25
N LYS A 459 -20.44 -19.24 -2.10
CA LYS A 459 -19.64 -18.42 -1.18
C LYS A 459 -19.77 -16.93 -1.48
N ALA A 460 -19.76 -16.55 -2.75
CA ALA A 460 -19.85 -15.15 -3.15
C ALA A 460 -21.23 -14.52 -2.87
N GLU A 461 -22.32 -15.28 -3.01
CA GLU A 461 -23.69 -14.77 -2.82
C GLU A 461 -24.23 -14.96 -1.40
N GLY A 462 -23.94 -16.09 -0.76
CA GLY A 462 -24.47 -16.45 0.56
C GLY A 462 -23.47 -16.39 1.72
N GLY A 463 -22.16 -16.33 1.42
CA GLY A 463 -21.10 -16.32 2.44
C GLY A 463 -20.87 -14.95 3.11
N TYR A 464 -21.24 -13.85 2.43
CA TYR A 464 -21.02 -12.48 2.90
C TYR A 464 -22.34 -11.70 2.99
N PHE A 465 -22.46 -10.79 3.98
CA PHE A 465 -23.65 -9.94 4.15
C PHE A 465 -23.86 -8.94 3.00
N GLY A 466 -22.80 -8.60 2.26
CA GLY A 466 -22.84 -7.70 1.12
C GLY A 466 -22.36 -8.36 -0.17
N GLN A 467 -23.06 -8.12 -1.28
CA GLN A 467 -22.57 -8.55 -2.59
C GLN A 467 -21.28 -7.81 -2.93
N ILE A 468 -20.21 -8.57 -3.18
CA ILE A 468 -18.91 -8.05 -3.62
C ILE A 468 -19.04 -7.52 -5.05
N ARG A 469 -19.48 -6.26 -5.18
CA ARG A 469 -19.62 -5.58 -6.47
C ARG A 469 -18.42 -4.65 -6.71
N ASN A 470 -17.83 -4.75 -7.90
CA ASN A 470 -16.80 -3.84 -8.43
C ASN A 470 -15.42 -3.86 -7.74
N THR A 471 -14.93 -5.01 -7.26
CA THR A 471 -13.58 -5.13 -6.67
C THR A 471 -12.53 -5.75 -7.60
N LYS A 472 -12.91 -6.33 -8.75
CA LYS A 472 -11.97 -7.06 -9.64
C LYS A 472 -10.75 -6.24 -10.10
N LYS A 473 -10.93 -4.95 -10.42
CA LYS A 473 -9.82 -4.08 -10.85
C LYS A 473 -8.91 -3.70 -9.68
N SER A 474 -9.47 -3.48 -8.50
CA SER A 474 -8.68 -3.18 -7.30
C SER A 474 -7.95 -4.41 -6.81
N SER A 475 -8.60 -5.57 -6.78
CA SER A 475 -7.97 -6.85 -6.39
C SER A 475 -6.84 -7.25 -7.33
N GLN A 476 -7.02 -7.06 -8.64
CA GLN A 476 -5.96 -7.32 -9.62
C GLN A 476 -4.74 -6.42 -9.39
N ARG A 477 -4.92 -5.12 -9.14
CA ARG A 477 -3.79 -4.21 -8.83
C ARG A 477 -3.06 -4.60 -7.55
N LEU A 478 -3.78 -5.02 -6.52
CA LEU A 478 -3.17 -5.52 -5.28
C LEU A 478 -2.36 -6.80 -5.54
N LYS A 479 -2.91 -7.72 -6.36
CA LYS A 479 -2.22 -8.93 -6.80
C LYS A 479 -0.95 -8.59 -7.57
N ASP A 480 -1.03 -7.73 -8.59
CA ASP A 480 0.11 -7.35 -9.43
C ASP A 480 1.23 -6.74 -8.57
N ALA A 481 0.89 -5.83 -7.65
CA ALA A 481 1.87 -5.24 -6.72
C ALA A 481 2.54 -6.27 -5.78
N LEU A 482 1.82 -7.31 -5.35
CA LEU A 482 2.38 -8.41 -4.56
C LEU A 482 3.26 -9.35 -5.39
N LEU A 483 2.92 -9.50 -6.67
CA LEU A 483 3.65 -10.34 -7.61
C LEU A 483 4.98 -9.68 -8.02
N ASP A 484 4.95 -8.41 -8.42
CA ASP A 484 6.11 -7.67 -8.92
C ASP A 484 7.24 -7.52 -7.88
N HIS A 485 6.89 -7.51 -6.59
CA HIS A 485 7.85 -7.38 -5.48
C HIS A 485 8.09 -8.69 -4.70
N ASP A 486 7.53 -9.81 -5.16
CA ASP A 486 7.64 -11.13 -4.49
C ASP A 486 7.23 -11.12 -3.00
N LEU A 487 6.28 -10.26 -2.61
CA LEU A 487 5.84 -10.11 -1.21
C LEU A 487 4.71 -11.06 -0.79
N ALA A 488 4.08 -11.76 -1.73
CA ALA A 488 2.92 -12.61 -1.48
C ALA A 488 3.18 -13.71 -0.42
N LEU A 489 4.20 -14.56 -0.61
CA LEU A 489 4.53 -15.61 0.34
C LEU A 489 5.21 -15.07 1.61
N PRO A 490 6.21 -14.16 1.54
CA PRO A 490 6.85 -13.62 2.73
C PRO A 490 5.86 -13.02 3.72
N LEU A 491 4.84 -12.30 3.27
CA LEU A 491 3.80 -11.76 4.17
C LEU A 491 3.00 -12.87 4.86
N CYS A 492 2.62 -13.95 4.15
CA CYS A 492 1.96 -15.11 4.77
C CYS A 492 2.82 -15.75 5.87
N LEU A 493 4.10 -15.99 5.57
CA LEU A 493 5.02 -16.62 6.52
C LEU A 493 5.26 -15.74 7.74
N LEU A 494 5.49 -14.45 7.52
CA LEU A 494 5.68 -13.48 8.61
C LEU A 494 4.43 -13.38 9.49
N MET A 495 3.23 -13.38 8.92
CA MET A 495 1.98 -13.40 9.70
C MET A 495 1.82 -14.69 10.51
N ALA A 496 2.13 -15.85 9.93
CA ALA A 496 2.03 -17.13 10.62
C ALA A 496 3.05 -17.27 11.76
N GLN A 497 4.27 -16.78 11.57
CA GLN A 497 5.31 -16.74 12.60
C GLN A 497 4.96 -15.73 13.70
N GLN A 498 4.56 -14.52 13.32
CA GLN A 498 4.19 -13.47 14.27
C GLN A 498 2.99 -13.86 15.13
N ARG A 499 2.01 -14.59 14.58
CA ARG A 499 0.88 -15.14 15.34
C ARG A 499 1.35 -15.87 16.59
N ASN A 500 2.31 -16.79 16.46
CA ASN A 500 2.87 -17.50 17.62
C ASN A 500 3.85 -16.60 18.41
N GLY A 501 4.63 -15.75 17.71
CA GLY A 501 5.61 -14.85 18.31
C GLY A 501 5.02 -13.82 19.28
N VAL A 502 3.81 -13.32 19.02
CA VAL A 502 3.12 -12.33 19.88
C VAL A 502 2.96 -12.85 21.31
N ILE A 503 2.69 -14.15 21.49
CA ILE A 503 2.51 -14.77 22.81
C ILE A 503 3.82 -14.74 23.61
N PHE A 504 4.95 -15.05 22.97
CA PHE A 504 6.24 -15.24 23.65
C PHE A 504 7.09 -13.97 23.73
N GLN A 505 7.07 -13.14 22.69
CA GLN A 505 7.91 -11.94 22.59
C GLN A 505 7.24 -10.69 23.15
N GLU A 506 5.92 -10.55 22.99
CA GLU A 506 5.17 -9.38 23.49
C GLU A 506 4.42 -9.65 24.81
N GLY A 507 4.28 -10.92 25.21
CA GLY A 507 3.48 -11.34 26.36
C GLY A 507 4.10 -11.08 27.74
N GLY A 508 5.40 -10.78 27.83
CA GLY A 508 6.08 -10.54 29.11
C GLY A 508 5.79 -9.17 29.74
N GLU A 509 5.54 -8.15 28.92
CA GLU A 509 5.36 -6.75 29.38
C GLU A 509 3.92 -6.22 29.20
N LYS A 510 3.11 -6.84 28.34
CA LYS A 510 1.78 -6.33 27.96
C LYS A 510 0.64 -7.10 28.62
N HIS A 511 -0.49 -6.43 28.84
CA HIS A 511 -1.69 -7.04 29.42
C HIS A 511 -2.23 -8.19 28.54
N LEU A 512 -2.57 -9.33 29.14
CA LEU A 512 -3.00 -10.56 28.44
C LEU A 512 -4.16 -10.34 27.45
N LYS A 513 -5.14 -9.49 27.81
CA LYS A 513 -6.26 -9.11 26.92
C LYS A 513 -5.80 -8.48 25.60
N LEU A 514 -4.72 -7.70 25.61
CA LEU A 514 -4.16 -7.11 24.40
C LEU A 514 -3.44 -8.16 23.55
N VAL A 515 -2.65 -9.03 24.20
CA VAL A 515 -1.94 -10.13 23.54
C VAL A 515 -2.94 -11.04 22.82
N GLY A 516 -4.06 -11.39 23.48
CA GLY A 516 -5.14 -12.17 22.85
C GLY A 516 -5.75 -11.47 21.62
N LYS A 517 -6.03 -10.15 21.71
CA LYS A 517 -6.54 -9.39 20.57
C LYS A 517 -5.55 -9.31 19.41
N LEU A 518 -4.26 -9.14 19.69
CA LEU A 518 -3.21 -9.09 18.68
C LEU A 518 -3.03 -10.45 18.00
N TYR A 519 -3.11 -11.54 18.78
CA TYR A 519 -3.13 -12.90 18.26
C TYR A 519 -4.29 -13.11 17.30
N ASP A 520 -5.52 -12.79 17.73
CA ASP A 520 -6.74 -12.92 16.92
C ASP A 520 -6.63 -12.07 15.64
N GLN A 521 -6.12 -10.83 15.76
CA GLN A 521 -5.92 -9.96 14.61
C GLN A 521 -4.90 -10.52 13.60
N CYS A 522 -3.77 -11.07 14.07
CA CYS A 522 -2.77 -11.70 13.19
C CYS A 522 -3.37 -12.90 12.46
N HIS A 523 -4.11 -13.72 13.21
CA HIS A 523 -4.75 -14.92 12.71
C HIS A 523 -5.82 -14.62 11.67
N ASP A 524 -6.73 -13.68 11.97
CA ASP A 524 -7.79 -13.26 11.05
C ASP A 524 -7.21 -12.63 9.78
N THR A 525 -6.16 -11.82 9.91
CA THR A 525 -5.49 -11.21 8.75
C THR A 525 -4.80 -12.28 7.89
N LEU A 526 -4.20 -13.31 8.50
CA LEU A 526 -3.62 -14.45 7.78
C LEU A 526 -4.68 -15.22 6.99
N VAL A 527 -5.82 -15.54 7.62
CA VAL A 527 -6.92 -16.26 6.94
C VAL A 527 -7.51 -15.42 5.81
N GLN A 528 -7.73 -14.13 6.04
CA GLN A 528 -8.22 -13.18 5.04
C GLN A 528 -7.28 -13.06 3.84
N PHE A 529 -5.98 -12.88 4.10
CA PHE A 529 -4.96 -12.72 3.06
C PHE A 529 -4.71 -14.05 2.32
N GLY A 530 -4.66 -15.18 3.02
CA GLY A 530 -4.57 -16.50 2.38
C GLY A 530 -5.76 -16.81 1.48
N GLY A 531 -6.98 -16.46 1.91
CA GLY A 531 -8.19 -16.53 1.09
C GLY A 531 -8.13 -15.61 -0.15
N PHE A 532 -7.62 -14.39 0.02
CA PHE A 532 -7.37 -13.46 -1.09
C PHE A 532 -6.43 -14.05 -2.14
N LEU A 533 -5.30 -14.62 -1.70
CA LEU A 533 -4.33 -15.25 -2.57
C LEU A 533 -4.95 -16.45 -3.31
N ALA A 534 -5.62 -17.36 -2.60
CA ALA A 534 -6.26 -18.53 -3.20
C ALA A 534 -7.33 -18.18 -4.25
N SER A 535 -8.04 -17.06 -4.07
CA SER A 535 -9.16 -16.67 -4.94
C SER A 535 -8.74 -15.83 -6.15
N ASN A 536 -7.65 -15.06 -6.06
CA ASN A 536 -7.25 -14.11 -7.10
C ASN A 536 -5.99 -14.53 -7.87
N LEU A 537 -5.10 -15.37 -7.30
CA LEU A 537 -3.94 -15.87 -8.02
C LEU A 537 -4.33 -16.91 -9.06
N SER A 538 -3.58 -16.93 -10.16
CA SER A 538 -3.70 -18.06 -11.08
C SER A 538 -3.11 -19.29 -10.40
N THR A 539 -3.60 -20.47 -10.78
CA THR A 539 -3.14 -21.67 -10.08
C THR A 539 -1.67 -21.96 -10.33
N GLU A 540 -1.15 -21.63 -11.51
CA GLU A 540 0.27 -21.76 -11.85
C GLU A 540 1.16 -20.82 -11.02
N ASP A 541 0.75 -19.56 -10.86
CA ASP A 541 1.52 -18.58 -10.06
C ASP A 541 1.53 -18.96 -8.59
N TYR A 542 0.43 -19.55 -8.09
CA TYR A 542 0.33 -20.04 -6.73
C TYR A 542 1.28 -21.22 -6.48
N ILE A 543 1.29 -22.22 -7.38
CA ILE A 543 2.14 -23.41 -7.29
C ILE A 543 3.64 -23.04 -7.34
N LYS A 544 4.03 -22.12 -8.23
CA LYS A 544 5.44 -21.71 -8.36
C LYS A 544 6.01 -21.08 -7.09
N ARG A 545 5.16 -20.49 -6.26
CA ARG A 545 5.59 -19.72 -5.09
C ARG A 545 5.48 -20.48 -3.79
N VAL A 546 4.45 -21.30 -3.60
CA VAL A 546 4.27 -22.04 -2.34
C VAL A 546 5.20 -23.26 -2.32
N PRO A 547 6.17 -23.35 -1.39
CA PRO A 547 7.07 -24.50 -1.26
C PRO A 547 6.33 -25.74 -0.76
N SER A 548 7.02 -26.89 -0.75
CA SER A 548 6.51 -28.10 -0.11
C SER A 548 6.30 -27.89 1.40
N ILE A 549 5.40 -28.70 2.00
CA ILE A 549 5.14 -28.65 3.45
C ILE A 549 6.41 -28.87 4.27
N ASP A 550 7.29 -29.77 3.83
CA ASP A 550 8.55 -30.04 4.51
C ASP A 550 9.39 -28.77 4.68
N VAL A 551 9.57 -28.00 3.60
CA VAL A 551 10.28 -26.72 3.63
C VAL A 551 9.56 -25.69 4.51
N LEU A 552 8.22 -25.60 4.41
CA LEU A 552 7.42 -24.65 5.22
C LEU A 552 7.54 -24.91 6.73
N CYS A 553 7.55 -26.18 7.15
CA CYS A 553 7.60 -26.55 8.55
C CYS A 553 9.03 -26.66 9.09
N ASN A 554 9.96 -27.26 8.33
CA ASN A 554 11.32 -27.55 8.81
C ASN A 554 12.28 -26.38 8.59
N GLU A 555 12.23 -25.67 7.45
CA GLU A 555 13.11 -24.53 7.19
C GLU A 555 12.51 -23.21 7.68
N PHE A 556 11.22 -22.97 7.39
CA PHE A 556 10.56 -21.72 7.77
C PHE A 556 9.90 -21.76 9.16
N HIS A 557 9.87 -22.91 9.84
CA HIS A 557 9.26 -23.08 11.16
C HIS A 557 7.81 -22.57 11.24
N THR A 558 7.08 -22.72 10.13
CA THR A 558 5.65 -22.34 10.06
C THR A 558 4.84 -23.37 10.83
N PRO A 559 3.83 -22.96 11.62
CA PRO A 559 3.00 -23.92 12.32
C PRO A 559 2.16 -24.74 11.33
N HIS A 560 1.96 -26.03 11.67
CA HIS A 560 1.38 -27.05 10.79
C HIS A 560 0.02 -26.65 10.23
N ASP A 561 -0.85 -26.08 11.06
CA ASP A 561 -2.18 -25.60 10.69
C ASP A 561 -2.12 -24.54 9.59
N ALA A 562 -1.21 -23.56 9.70
CA ALA A 562 -1.01 -22.53 8.69
C ALA A 562 -0.35 -23.08 7.42
N ALA A 563 0.61 -24.00 7.55
CA ALA A 563 1.27 -24.65 6.41
C ALA A 563 0.29 -25.47 5.55
N PHE A 564 -0.60 -26.25 6.20
CA PHE A 564 -1.65 -26.97 5.49
C PHE A 564 -2.70 -26.02 4.92
N PHE A 565 -3.07 -24.95 5.62
CA PHE A 565 -3.98 -23.94 5.09
C PHE A 565 -3.49 -23.34 3.76
N LEU A 566 -2.19 -23.01 3.66
CA LEU A 566 -1.59 -22.46 2.44
C LEU A 566 -1.40 -23.50 1.32
N SER A 567 -1.17 -24.76 1.66
CA SER A 567 -0.91 -25.82 0.65
C SER A 567 -2.17 -26.51 0.13
N ARG A 568 -3.31 -26.45 0.85
CA ARG A 568 -4.59 -27.06 0.42
C ARG A 568 -5.03 -26.71 -1.01
N PRO A 569 -5.05 -25.42 -1.44
CA PRO A 569 -5.48 -25.08 -2.80
C PRO A 569 -4.58 -25.70 -3.87
N MET A 570 -3.28 -25.82 -3.58
CA MET A 570 -2.30 -26.46 -4.45
C MET A 570 -2.64 -27.95 -4.66
N TYR A 571 -2.93 -28.66 -3.58
CA TYR A 571 -3.29 -30.09 -3.66
C TYR A 571 -4.59 -30.32 -4.41
N ALA A 572 -5.63 -29.54 -4.10
CA ALA A 572 -6.92 -29.66 -4.79
C ALA A 572 -6.76 -29.47 -6.31
N HIS A 573 -5.93 -28.52 -6.74
CA HIS A 573 -5.66 -28.31 -8.15
C HIS A 573 -4.83 -29.42 -8.79
N HIS A 574 -3.72 -29.85 -8.16
CA HIS A 574 -2.90 -30.94 -8.69
C HIS A 574 -3.72 -32.22 -8.88
N ILE A 575 -4.59 -32.55 -7.92
CA ILE A 575 -5.49 -33.69 -8.00
C ILE A 575 -6.48 -33.52 -9.17
N SER A 576 -7.09 -32.34 -9.32
CA SER A 576 -8.04 -32.05 -10.40
C SER A 576 -7.38 -32.13 -11.79
N SER A 577 -6.19 -31.54 -11.93
CA SER A 577 -5.43 -31.52 -13.18
C SER A 577 -5.01 -32.94 -13.60
N LYS A 578 -4.44 -33.73 -12.68
CA LYS A 578 -4.07 -35.12 -12.92
C LYS A 578 -5.29 -35.99 -13.25
N TYR A 579 -6.41 -35.75 -12.58
CA TYR A 579 -7.66 -36.44 -12.88
C TYR A 579 -8.16 -36.14 -14.30
N ASP A 580 -8.07 -34.89 -14.75
CA ASP A 580 -8.46 -34.50 -16.10
C ASP A 580 -7.50 -35.07 -17.17
N GLU A 581 -6.20 -35.18 -16.88
CA GLU A 581 -5.23 -35.89 -17.73
C GLU A 581 -5.60 -37.38 -17.91
N LEU A 582 -5.84 -38.10 -16.80
CA LEU A 582 -6.23 -39.52 -16.83
C LEU A 582 -7.62 -39.75 -17.45
N LYS A 583 -8.49 -38.76 -17.37
CA LYS A 583 -9.79 -38.78 -18.04
C LYS A 583 -9.66 -38.61 -19.56
N LYS A 584 -8.71 -37.79 -20.04
CA LYS A 584 -8.44 -37.59 -21.48
C LYS A 584 -7.70 -38.77 -22.12
N ALA A 585 -6.84 -39.46 -21.36
CA ALA A 585 -6.02 -40.57 -21.86
C ALA A 585 -6.82 -41.84 -22.25
N GLU A 586 -8.04 -42.03 -21.74
CA GLU A 586 -8.83 -43.24 -21.99
C GLU A 586 -10.29 -42.94 -22.37
N LYS A 587 -10.72 -43.41 -23.54
CA LYS A 587 -12.08 -43.21 -24.10
C LYS A 587 -13.14 -44.20 -23.57
N GLY A 588 -13.18 -44.46 -22.26
CA GLY A 588 -14.15 -45.38 -21.62
C GLY A 588 -14.96 -44.73 -20.50
N ASN A 589 -16.28 -44.61 -20.65
CA ASN A 589 -17.14 -43.73 -19.84
C ASN A 589 -17.96 -44.42 -18.73
N LYS A 590 -17.45 -45.51 -18.11
CA LYS A 590 -18.15 -46.14 -16.96
C LYS A 590 -17.85 -45.42 -15.64
N GLN A 591 -18.84 -45.31 -14.76
CA GLN A 591 -18.77 -44.54 -13.51
C GLN A 591 -17.75 -45.10 -12.50
N GLN A 592 -17.55 -46.42 -12.46
CA GLN A 592 -16.50 -47.06 -11.65
C GLN A 592 -15.08 -46.69 -12.11
N HIS A 593 -14.83 -46.51 -13.41
CA HIS A 593 -13.52 -46.08 -13.91
C HIS A 593 -13.21 -44.62 -13.52
N LYS A 594 -14.23 -43.76 -13.39
CA LYS A 594 -14.04 -42.36 -12.95
C LYS A 594 -13.54 -42.28 -11.52
N VAL A 595 -14.09 -43.11 -10.63
CA VAL A 595 -13.71 -43.12 -9.21
C VAL A 595 -12.30 -43.67 -9.06
N HIS A 596 -11.98 -44.79 -9.73
CA HIS A 596 -10.64 -45.38 -9.69
C HIS A 596 -9.57 -44.39 -10.17
N LYS A 597 -9.83 -43.68 -11.28
CA LYS A 597 -8.94 -42.62 -11.80
C LYS A 597 -8.71 -41.49 -10.81
N TYR A 598 -9.76 -41.09 -10.09
CA TYR A 598 -9.65 -40.05 -9.07
C TYR A 598 -8.79 -40.51 -7.88
N ILE A 599 -8.94 -41.77 -7.45
CA ILE A 599 -8.12 -42.36 -6.39
C ILE A 599 -6.65 -42.42 -6.82
N THR A 600 -6.35 -42.94 -8.01
CA THR A 600 -4.97 -42.99 -8.53
C THR A 600 -4.36 -41.59 -8.66
N SER A 601 -5.16 -40.58 -9.06
CA SER A 601 -4.69 -39.18 -9.10
C SER A 601 -4.36 -38.66 -7.70
N CYS A 602 -5.20 -38.95 -6.72
CA CYS A 602 -4.96 -38.58 -5.33
C CYS A 602 -3.69 -39.24 -4.78
N GLU A 603 -3.51 -40.54 -5.02
CA GLU A 603 -2.34 -41.30 -4.54
C GLU A 603 -1.03 -40.74 -5.11
N LEU A 604 -0.98 -40.45 -6.42
CA LEU A 604 0.22 -39.89 -7.06
C LEU A 604 0.60 -38.51 -6.52
N VAL A 605 -0.40 -37.66 -6.24
CA VAL A 605 -0.16 -36.30 -5.73
C VAL A 605 0.16 -36.30 -4.23
N MET A 606 -0.49 -37.16 -3.47
CA MET A 606 -0.38 -37.18 -2.01
C MET A 606 0.79 -38.05 -1.51
N ALA A 607 1.30 -39.01 -2.30
CA ALA A 607 2.43 -39.85 -1.87
C ALA A 607 3.67 -39.03 -1.43
N PRO A 608 4.15 -38.03 -2.19
CA PRO A 608 5.25 -37.16 -1.74
C PRO A 608 4.90 -36.37 -0.48
N VAL A 609 3.63 -36.04 -0.28
CA VAL A 609 3.15 -35.33 0.91
C VAL A 609 3.15 -36.26 2.12
N HIS A 610 2.81 -37.54 1.94
CA HIS A 610 2.89 -38.53 3.01
C HIS A 610 4.33 -38.68 3.52
N ASP A 611 5.30 -38.76 2.60
CA ASP A 611 6.72 -38.85 2.95
C ASP A 611 7.22 -37.59 3.66
N ALA A 612 6.84 -36.41 3.15
CA ALA A 612 7.17 -35.12 3.74
C ALA A 612 6.58 -34.93 5.16
N VAL A 613 5.43 -35.54 5.46
CA VAL A 613 4.80 -35.42 6.77
C VAL A 613 5.51 -36.26 7.83
N ILE A 614 6.19 -37.34 7.46
CA ILE A 614 6.87 -38.23 8.41
C ILE A 614 7.94 -37.49 9.21
N SER A 615 8.64 -36.53 8.58
CA SER A 615 9.70 -35.72 9.22
C SER A 615 9.17 -34.77 10.29
N LEU A 616 7.86 -34.45 10.28
CA LEU A 616 7.25 -33.41 11.11
C LEU A 616 6.99 -33.86 12.56
N HIS A 617 6.77 -35.16 12.77
CA HIS A 617 6.45 -35.72 14.09
C HIS A 617 7.39 -36.85 14.47
N LEU A 618 7.51 -37.08 15.78
CA LEU A 618 8.31 -38.18 16.32
C LEU A 618 7.81 -39.53 15.78
N PRO A 619 8.70 -40.50 15.49
CA PRO A 619 8.33 -41.80 14.92
C PRO A 619 7.24 -42.55 15.70
N LYS A 620 7.21 -42.41 17.03
CA LYS A 620 6.21 -43.03 17.91
C LYS A 620 4.78 -42.59 17.62
N VAL A 621 4.58 -41.38 17.09
CA VAL A 621 3.24 -40.88 16.71
C VAL A 621 2.67 -41.69 15.55
N TRP A 622 3.54 -42.14 14.64
CA TRP A 622 3.13 -42.88 13.44
C TRP A 622 2.75 -44.33 13.72
N ASP A 623 3.06 -44.85 14.91
CA ASP A 623 2.55 -46.15 15.37
C ASP A 623 1.07 -46.07 15.79
N ASP A 624 0.59 -44.89 16.19
CA ASP A 624 -0.80 -44.63 16.57
C ASP A 624 -1.66 -44.21 15.36
N ILE A 625 -1.14 -43.30 14.55
CA ILE A 625 -1.86 -42.67 13.43
C ILE A 625 -1.04 -42.84 12.16
N SER A 626 -1.66 -43.29 11.06
CA SER A 626 -0.94 -43.37 9.79
C SER A 626 -0.62 -41.97 9.21
N PRO A 627 0.56 -41.77 8.59
CA PRO A 627 0.87 -40.53 7.87
C PRO A 627 -0.15 -40.20 6.77
N GLN A 628 -0.69 -41.24 6.11
CA GLN A 628 -1.76 -41.13 5.12
C GLN A 628 -3.03 -40.52 5.73
N PHE A 629 -3.44 -40.97 6.92
CA PHE A 629 -4.61 -40.40 7.60
C PHE A 629 -4.36 -38.95 8.00
N TYR A 630 -3.19 -38.62 8.54
CA TYR A 630 -2.85 -37.25 8.92
C TYR A 630 -2.90 -36.31 7.71
N ALA A 631 -2.23 -36.66 6.61
CA ALA A 631 -2.23 -35.86 5.39
C ALA A 631 -3.62 -35.76 4.75
N THR A 632 -4.41 -36.84 4.77
CA THR A 632 -5.80 -36.84 4.27
C THR A 632 -6.69 -35.94 5.13
N PHE A 633 -6.58 -36.02 6.46
CA PHE A 633 -7.31 -35.15 7.37
C PHE A 633 -6.99 -33.68 7.10
N TRP A 634 -5.72 -33.31 6.96
CA TRP A 634 -5.32 -31.91 6.81
C TRP A 634 -5.48 -31.34 5.39
N SER A 635 -5.51 -32.18 4.36
CA SER A 635 -5.68 -31.75 2.96
C SER A 635 -7.15 -31.51 2.56
N LEU A 636 -8.10 -32.21 3.18
CA LEU A 636 -9.52 -32.08 2.87
C LEU A 636 -10.16 -30.84 3.51
N THR A 637 -11.24 -30.35 2.90
CA THR A 637 -12.05 -29.21 3.34
C THR A 637 -13.53 -29.60 3.45
N MET A 638 -14.37 -28.71 4.01
CA MET A 638 -15.82 -28.96 4.07
C MET A 638 -16.46 -29.20 2.69
N TYR A 639 -15.94 -28.54 1.66
CA TYR A 639 -16.42 -28.69 0.28
C TYR A 639 -16.33 -30.14 -0.22
N ASP A 640 -15.36 -30.90 0.28
CA ASP A 640 -15.08 -32.28 -0.12
C ASP A 640 -15.95 -33.31 0.62
N LEU A 641 -16.51 -32.96 1.78
CA LEU A 641 -17.23 -33.90 2.65
C LEU A 641 -18.75 -33.85 2.47
N ALA A 642 -19.32 -32.66 2.27
CA ALA A 642 -20.78 -32.47 2.25
C ALA A 642 -21.20 -31.40 1.24
N VAL A 643 -22.41 -31.56 0.69
CA VAL A 643 -23.04 -30.59 -0.21
C VAL A 643 -24.16 -29.85 0.55
N PRO A 644 -24.13 -28.51 0.67
CA PRO A 644 -25.16 -27.75 1.36
C PRO A 644 -26.39 -27.50 0.47
N HIS A 645 -27.17 -28.54 0.16
CA HIS A 645 -28.37 -28.46 -0.69
C HIS A 645 -29.36 -27.37 -0.25
N SER A 646 -29.62 -27.27 1.06
CA SER A 646 -30.50 -26.25 1.64
C SER A 646 -30.06 -24.81 1.34
N SER A 647 -28.75 -24.57 1.24
CA SER A 647 -28.20 -23.25 0.96
C SER A 647 -28.29 -22.89 -0.52
N TYR A 648 -28.02 -23.84 -1.42
CA TYR A 648 -28.24 -23.65 -2.86
C TYR A 648 -29.72 -23.38 -3.14
N ASP A 649 -30.63 -24.15 -2.54
CA ASP A 649 -32.08 -23.95 -2.69
C ASP A 649 -32.53 -22.57 -2.21
N ARG A 650 -32.02 -22.11 -1.06
CA ARG A 650 -32.33 -20.77 -0.52
C ARG A 650 -31.89 -19.66 -1.47
N GLU A 651 -30.66 -19.71 -1.97
CA GLU A 651 -30.14 -18.68 -2.89
C GLU A 651 -30.83 -18.71 -4.26
N VAL A 652 -31.09 -19.91 -4.80
CA VAL A 652 -31.87 -20.08 -6.02
C VAL A 652 -33.29 -19.52 -5.84
N ASN A 653 -33.92 -19.74 -4.69
CA ASN A 653 -35.24 -19.18 -4.40
C ASN A 653 -35.21 -17.66 -4.24
N LYS A 654 -34.17 -17.09 -3.61
CA LYS A 654 -33.97 -15.62 -3.57
C LYS A 654 -33.86 -15.04 -4.97
N LEU A 655 -33.11 -15.68 -5.87
CA LEU A 655 -33.01 -15.24 -7.27
C LEU A 655 -34.34 -15.32 -8.00
N LYS A 656 -35.13 -16.39 -7.80
CA LYS A 656 -36.48 -16.50 -8.36
C LYS A 656 -37.41 -15.39 -7.86
N VAL A 657 -37.36 -15.04 -6.58
CA VAL A 657 -38.14 -13.93 -6.01
C VAL A 657 -37.69 -12.59 -6.59
N GLN A 658 -36.38 -12.36 -6.73
CA GLN A 658 -35.85 -11.16 -7.38
C GLN A 658 -36.30 -11.05 -8.84
N MET A 659 -36.30 -12.15 -9.60
CA MET A 659 -36.77 -12.17 -10.98
C MET A 659 -38.26 -11.81 -11.08
N LYS A 660 -39.10 -12.32 -10.18
CA LYS A 660 -40.52 -11.94 -10.10
C LYS A 660 -40.69 -10.46 -9.76
N ALA A 661 -39.96 -9.95 -8.77
CA ALA A 661 -40.01 -8.53 -8.42
C ALA A 661 -39.55 -7.60 -9.57
N ILE A 662 -38.57 -8.04 -10.37
CA ILE A 662 -38.14 -7.34 -11.59
C ILE A 662 -39.25 -7.35 -12.64
N ASP A 663 -39.94 -8.48 -12.81
CA ASP A 663 -41.09 -8.63 -13.72
C ASP A 663 -42.30 -7.78 -13.31
N ASP A 664 -42.52 -7.58 -12.00
CA ASP A 664 -43.64 -6.77 -11.49
C ASP A 664 -43.34 -5.26 -11.50
N ASN A 665 -42.05 -4.87 -11.57
CA ASN A 665 -41.67 -3.45 -11.58
C ASN A 665 -41.97 -2.80 -12.95
N GLN A 666 -42.93 -1.87 -12.95
CA GLN A 666 -43.38 -1.12 -14.13
C GLN A 666 -42.53 0.12 -14.44
N GLU A 667 -41.75 0.63 -13.48
CA GLU A 667 -40.93 1.85 -13.65
C GLU A 667 -39.59 1.58 -14.33
N MET A 668 -39.15 0.31 -14.41
CA MET A 668 -37.86 -0.02 -15.02
C MET A 668 -37.93 -0.07 -16.56
N PRO A 669 -36.95 0.52 -17.26
CA PRO A 669 -36.85 0.41 -18.72
C PRO A 669 -36.80 -1.06 -19.18
N PRO A 670 -37.51 -1.44 -20.25
CA PRO A 670 -37.62 -2.84 -20.69
C PRO A 670 -36.27 -3.48 -21.02
N ASN A 671 -35.31 -2.73 -21.56
CA ASN A 671 -33.94 -3.21 -21.80
C ASN A 671 -33.16 -3.50 -20.51
N LYS A 672 -33.32 -2.68 -19.46
CA LYS A 672 -32.65 -2.89 -18.17
C LYS A 672 -33.27 -4.07 -17.42
N LYS A 673 -34.59 -4.19 -17.51
CA LYS A 673 -35.39 -5.31 -16.97
C LYS A 673 -34.97 -6.65 -17.60
N LYS A 674 -34.88 -6.72 -18.93
CA LYS A 674 -34.39 -7.91 -19.66
C LYS A 674 -32.96 -8.28 -19.24
N LYS A 675 -32.03 -7.31 -19.19
CA LYS A 675 -30.63 -7.55 -18.83
C LYS A 675 -30.43 -8.05 -17.39
N GLU A 676 -31.17 -7.48 -16.43
CA GLU A 676 -31.07 -7.91 -15.03
C GLU A 676 -31.67 -9.32 -14.84
N LYS A 677 -32.77 -9.63 -15.55
CA LYS A 677 -33.37 -10.96 -15.56
C LYS A 677 -32.45 -12.01 -16.19
N GLU A 678 -31.82 -11.70 -17.31
CA GLU A 678 -30.79 -12.56 -17.92
C GLU A 678 -29.62 -12.81 -16.96
N ARG A 679 -29.19 -11.79 -16.20
CA ARG A 679 -28.13 -11.95 -15.18
C ARG A 679 -28.56 -12.91 -14.06
N CYS A 680 -29.76 -12.74 -13.51
CA CYS A 680 -30.26 -13.61 -12.44
C CYS A 680 -30.47 -15.05 -12.92
N THR A 681 -30.97 -15.23 -14.15
CA THR A 681 -31.13 -16.57 -14.76
C THR A 681 -29.78 -17.25 -14.97
N ALA A 682 -28.80 -16.54 -15.54
CA ALA A 682 -27.46 -17.08 -15.74
C ALA A 682 -26.74 -17.42 -14.43
N LEU A 683 -27.01 -16.66 -13.35
CA LEU A 683 -26.48 -16.96 -12.02
C LEU A 683 -27.16 -18.19 -11.41
N GLN A 684 -28.47 -18.32 -11.57
CA GLN A 684 -29.21 -19.49 -11.15
C GLN A 684 -28.70 -20.77 -11.83
N ASP A 685 -28.50 -20.74 -13.15
CA ASP A 685 -28.00 -21.89 -13.91
C ASP A 685 -26.60 -22.30 -13.43
N LYS A 686 -25.73 -21.32 -13.14
CA LYS A 686 -24.39 -21.57 -12.59
C LYS A 686 -24.43 -22.20 -11.19
N LEU A 687 -25.33 -21.75 -10.31
CA LEU A 687 -25.46 -22.33 -8.97
C LEU A 687 -25.91 -23.79 -9.04
N LEU A 688 -26.89 -24.11 -9.91
CA LEU A 688 -27.36 -25.48 -10.12
C LEU A 688 -26.28 -26.37 -10.74
N GLU A 689 -25.49 -25.84 -11.68
CA GLU A 689 -24.36 -26.56 -12.26
C GLU A 689 -23.25 -26.82 -11.22
N GLU A 690 -22.95 -25.82 -10.39
CA GLU A 690 -21.98 -25.92 -9.30
C GLU A 690 -22.39 -26.97 -8.25
N GLU A 691 -23.65 -26.96 -7.82
CA GLU A 691 -24.22 -27.94 -6.90
C GLU A 691 -24.06 -29.37 -7.44
N LYS A 692 -24.39 -29.58 -8.71
CA LYS A 692 -24.24 -30.90 -9.37
C LYS A 692 -22.77 -31.33 -9.42
N LYS A 693 -21.86 -30.42 -9.76
CA LYS A 693 -20.40 -30.71 -9.80
C LYS A 693 -19.88 -31.05 -8.41
N GLN A 694 -20.30 -30.32 -7.39
CA GLN A 694 -19.93 -30.59 -6.00
C GLN A 694 -20.45 -31.96 -5.55
N LEU A 695 -21.70 -32.32 -5.90
CA LEU A 695 -22.26 -33.63 -5.59
C LEU A 695 -21.45 -34.77 -6.21
N GLU A 696 -21.11 -34.67 -7.50
CA GLU A 696 -20.25 -35.66 -8.17
C GLU A 696 -18.86 -35.75 -7.52
N HIS A 697 -18.32 -34.61 -7.08
CA HIS A 697 -17.03 -34.55 -6.39
C HIS A 697 -17.07 -35.23 -5.02
N VAL A 698 -18.01 -34.86 -4.15
CA VAL A 698 -18.19 -35.44 -2.82
C VAL A 698 -18.41 -36.96 -2.91
N GLN A 699 -19.18 -37.43 -3.89
CA GLN A 699 -19.35 -38.88 -4.12
C GLN A 699 -18.02 -39.59 -4.40
N ARG A 700 -17.10 -38.99 -5.16
CA ARG A 700 -15.78 -39.58 -5.42
C ARG A 700 -14.91 -39.58 -4.17
N VAL A 701 -14.90 -38.48 -3.42
CA VAL A 701 -14.13 -38.36 -2.17
C VAL A 701 -14.61 -39.37 -1.13
N LEU A 702 -15.92 -39.50 -0.91
CA LEU A 702 -16.48 -40.47 0.02
C LEU A 702 -16.15 -41.92 -0.36
N GLN A 703 -16.07 -42.24 -1.65
CA GLN A 703 -15.66 -43.55 -2.12
C GLN A 703 -14.17 -43.81 -1.91
N ARG A 704 -13.31 -42.81 -2.13
CA ARG A 704 -11.88 -42.87 -1.77
C ARG A 704 -11.70 -43.14 -0.27
N LEU A 705 -12.37 -42.34 0.56
CA LEU A 705 -12.29 -42.46 2.02
C LEU A 705 -12.74 -43.85 2.51
N LYS A 706 -13.78 -44.43 1.90
CA LYS A 706 -14.23 -45.80 2.21
C LYS A 706 -13.18 -46.88 1.94
N LEU A 707 -12.27 -46.68 1.00
CA LEU A 707 -11.20 -47.63 0.67
C LEU A 707 -9.98 -47.45 1.58
N GLU A 708 -9.66 -46.21 1.95
CA GLU A 708 -8.50 -45.91 2.80
C GLU A 708 -8.77 -46.18 4.29
N LYS A 709 -10.05 -46.22 4.70
CA LYS A 709 -10.49 -46.29 6.09
C LYS A 709 -9.82 -47.38 6.93
N ASP A 710 -9.50 -48.52 6.32
CA ASP A 710 -8.95 -49.69 7.03
C ASP A 710 -7.47 -49.51 7.39
N ASN A 711 -6.77 -48.57 6.73
CA ASN A 711 -5.36 -48.27 6.93
C ASN A 711 -5.11 -47.04 7.82
N TRP A 712 -6.16 -46.34 8.25
CA TRP A 712 -6.02 -45.06 8.95
C TRP A 712 -5.47 -45.18 10.37
N LEU A 713 -6.00 -46.12 11.15
CA LEU A 713 -5.69 -46.33 12.57
C LEU A 713 -5.07 -47.71 12.78
N LEU A 714 -3.77 -47.73 13.09
CA LEU A 714 -3.00 -48.96 13.26
C LEU A 714 -3.27 -49.59 14.63
N ALA A 715 -3.43 -50.91 14.67
CA ALA A 715 -3.75 -51.65 15.91
C ALA A 715 -2.54 -51.88 16.84
N LYS A 716 -1.48 -51.07 16.74
CA LYS A 716 -0.25 -51.26 17.52
C LYS A 716 -0.33 -50.73 18.94
N SER A 717 -1.22 -49.78 19.20
CA SER A 717 -1.39 -49.10 20.48
C SER A 717 -2.81 -49.21 21.03
N THR A 718 -3.02 -48.71 22.25
CA THR A 718 -4.35 -48.74 22.86
C THR A 718 -5.29 -47.76 22.15
N LYS A 719 -6.56 -48.15 21.96
CA LYS A 719 -7.59 -47.27 21.35
C LYS A 719 -7.66 -45.89 22.04
N ASN A 720 -7.36 -45.85 23.34
CA ASN A 720 -7.31 -44.62 24.13
C ASN A 720 -6.17 -43.69 23.70
N GLU A 721 -4.95 -44.20 23.52
CA GLU A 721 -3.80 -43.41 23.08
C GLU A 721 -4.00 -42.91 21.65
N THR A 722 -4.47 -43.76 20.74
CA THR A 722 -4.78 -43.40 19.36
C THR A 722 -5.77 -42.23 19.27
N ILE A 723 -6.87 -42.28 20.03
CA ILE A 723 -7.86 -41.20 20.07
C ILE A 723 -7.28 -39.93 20.68
N THR A 724 -6.42 -40.06 21.70
CA THR A 724 -5.76 -38.90 22.33
C THR A 724 -4.87 -38.18 21.33
N LYS A 725 -4.05 -38.93 20.58
CA LYS A 725 -3.18 -38.38 19.54
C LYS A 725 -3.98 -37.75 18.41
N PHE A 726 -5.10 -38.35 18.02
CA PHE A 726 -5.95 -37.81 16.96
C PHE A 726 -6.56 -36.46 17.39
N LEU A 727 -7.05 -36.39 18.62
CA LEU A 727 -7.57 -35.14 19.18
C LEU A 727 -6.47 -34.06 19.27
N GLN A 728 -5.30 -34.41 19.80
CA GLN A 728 -4.19 -33.48 20.03
C GLN A 728 -3.54 -32.95 18.74
N LEU A 729 -3.34 -33.81 17.74
CA LEU A 729 -2.57 -33.46 16.54
C LEU A 729 -3.43 -33.01 15.36
N CYS A 730 -4.72 -33.38 15.33
CA CYS A 730 -5.61 -33.09 14.21
C CYS A 730 -6.78 -32.20 14.63
N ILE A 731 -7.64 -32.66 15.55
CA ILE A 731 -8.91 -31.98 15.83
C ILE A 731 -8.70 -30.65 16.54
N PHE A 732 -7.96 -30.61 17.66
CA PHE A 732 -7.81 -29.38 18.44
C PHE A 732 -7.12 -28.25 17.66
N PRO A 733 -5.97 -28.47 16.99
CA PRO A 733 -5.30 -27.40 16.25
C PRO A 733 -6.14 -26.88 15.07
N ARG A 734 -6.94 -27.75 14.43
CA ARG A 734 -7.78 -27.37 13.30
C ARG A 734 -9.07 -26.67 13.74
N CYS A 735 -9.67 -27.09 14.85
CA CYS A 735 -10.93 -26.53 15.35
C CYS A 735 -10.79 -25.06 15.79
N ILE A 736 -9.63 -24.67 16.33
CA ILE A 736 -9.35 -23.29 16.72
C ILE A 736 -8.93 -22.40 15.54
N PHE A 737 -8.68 -22.98 14.36
CA PHE A 737 -8.18 -22.24 13.20
C PHE A 737 -9.27 -21.43 12.50
N SER A 738 -10.46 -21.98 12.28
CA SER A 738 -11.56 -21.21 11.67
C SER A 738 -12.91 -21.83 12.00
N ALA A 739 -13.99 -21.04 11.88
CA ALA A 739 -15.34 -21.55 12.07
C ALA A 739 -15.71 -22.66 11.08
N ILE A 740 -15.20 -22.60 9.86
CA ILE A 740 -15.44 -23.62 8.84
C ILE A 740 -14.65 -24.89 9.17
N ASP A 741 -13.42 -24.74 9.68
CA ASP A 741 -12.59 -25.87 10.10
C ASP A 741 -13.12 -26.56 11.36
N ALA A 742 -13.78 -25.83 12.28
CA ALA A 742 -14.49 -26.43 13.42
C ALA A 742 -15.66 -27.32 12.95
N VAL A 743 -16.48 -26.83 12.01
CA VAL A 743 -17.57 -27.61 11.41
C VAL A 743 -17.03 -28.83 10.63
N TYR A 744 -15.89 -28.66 9.95
CA TYR A 744 -15.17 -29.77 9.31
C TYR A 744 -14.78 -30.86 10.29
N CYS A 745 -14.19 -30.49 11.43
CA CYS A 745 -13.78 -31.48 12.43
C CYS A 745 -14.98 -32.29 12.93
N ALA A 746 -16.12 -31.65 13.18
CA ALA A 746 -17.33 -32.33 13.63
C ALA A 746 -17.86 -33.32 12.57
N HIS A 747 -18.00 -32.87 11.31
CA HIS A 747 -18.46 -33.72 10.21
C HIS A 747 -17.48 -34.85 9.90
N PHE A 748 -16.17 -34.61 10.01
CA PHE A 748 -15.17 -35.65 9.77
C PHE A 748 -15.24 -36.75 10.84
N VAL A 749 -15.43 -36.40 12.12
CA VAL A 749 -15.64 -37.39 13.19
C VAL A 749 -16.92 -38.20 12.96
N GLU A 750 -18.01 -37.55 12.56
CA GLU A 750 -19.26 -38.23 12.21
C GLU A 750 -19.07 -39.16 11.01
N LEU A 751 -18.35 -38.71 9.98
CA LEU A 751 -18.06 -39.52 8.79
C LEU A 751 -17.24 -40.77 9.14
N VAL A 752 -16.19 -40.61 9.94
CA VAL A 752 -15.34 -41.71 10.43
C VAL A 752 -16.18 -42.73 11.21
N HIS A 753 -17.14 -42.28 12.03
CA HIS A 753 -18.11 -43.12 12.72
C HIS A 753 -19.04 -43.87 11.76
N GLN A 754 -19.69 -43.16 10.85
CA GLN A 754 -20.63 -43.72 9.87
C GLN A 754 -19.96 -44.76 8.96
N GLN A 755 -18.68 -44.57 8.63
CA GLN A 755 -17.90 -45.50 7.80
C GLN A 755 -17.43 -46.76 8.55
N LYS A 756 -17.65 -46.85 9.87
CA LYS A 756 -17.20 -47.96 10.74
C LYS A 756 -15.70 -48.23 10.55
N THR A 757 -14.89 -47.19 10.70
CA THR A 757 -13.43 -47.30 10.69
C THR A 757 -12.96 -48.24 11.80
N PRO A 758 -12.07 -49.21 11.51
CA PRO A 758 -11.52 -50.07 12.54
C PRO A 758 -10.75 -49.24 13.57
N ASN A 759 -10.74 -49.69 14.82
CA ASN A 759 -10.03 -49.07 15.95
C ASN A 759 -10.47 -47.66 16.37
N PHE A 760 -11.47 -47.06 15.72
CA PHE A 760 -12.07 -45.80 16.16
C PHE A 760 -13.25 -46.05 17.11
N SER A 761 -13.26 -45.36 18.25
CA SER A 761 -14.41 -45.36 19.17
C SER A 761 -14.91 -43.94 19.37
N THR A 762 -16.06 -43.66 18.76
CA THR A 762 -16.71 -42.35 18.85
C THR A 762 -17.15 -42.01 20.27
N LEU A 763 -17.57 -43.03 21.05
CA LEU A 763 -17.94 -42.83 22.45
C LEU A 763 -16.73 -42.41 23.29
N LEU A 764 -15.57 -43.06 23.08
CA LEU A 764 -14.32 -42.66 23.75
C LEU A 764 -13.84 -41.28 23.27
N CYS A 765 -14.02 -40.95 21.99
CA CYS A 765 -13.68 -39.64 21.44
C CYS A 765 -14.52 -38.52 22.11
N TYR A 766 -15.84 -38.69 22.19
CA TYR A 766 -16.71 -37.73 22.86
C TYR A 766 -16.49 -37.70 24.36
N ASP A 767 -16.34 -38.85 25.02
CA ASP A 767 -16.05 -38.92 26.46
C ASP A 767 -14.75 -38.20 26.82
N ARG A 768 -13.69 -38.32 26.01
CA ARG A 768 -12.44 -37.58 26.22
C ARG A 768 -12.58 -36.07 26.01
N VAL A 769 -13.48 -35.68 25.12
CA VAL A 769 -13.79 -34.28 24.85
C VAL A 769 -14.68 -33.68 25.95
N SER A 770 -15.56 -34.49 26.59
CA SER A 770 -16.56 -34.07 27.59
C SER A 770 -16.22 -34.35 29.05
N SER A 771 -15.31 -35.27 29.34
CA SER A 771 -15.03 -35.71 30.71
C SER A 771 -14.31 -34.62 31.53
N LYS A 772 -14.92 -34.27 32.68
CA LYS A 772 -14.40 -33.37 33.72
C LYS A 772 -12.99 -33.74 34.22
N GLN A 773 -12.51 -34.97 33.99
CA GLN A 773 -11.19 -35.41 34.46
C GLN A 773 -10.02 -34.78 33.67
N ASN A 774 -10.27 -34.25 32.46
CA ASN A 774 -9.24 -33.59 31.68
C ASN A 774 -9.20 -32.10 32.02
N HIS A 775 -8.34 -31.72 32.98
CA HIS A 775 -7.85 -30.33 33.15
C HIS A 775 -7.43 -29.70 31.82
N TYR A 776 -7.11 -30.52 30.79
CA TYR A 776 -6.87 -30.08 29.42
C TYR A 776 -8.01 -29.27 28.81
N LEU A 777 -9.29 -29.54 29.06
CA LEU A 777 -10.37 -28.74 28.46
C LEU A 777 -10.44 -27.33 29.07
N CYS A 778 -10.33 -27.23 30.40
CA CYS A 778 -10.20 -25.93 31.07
C CYS A 778 -8.90 -25.23 30.66
N LEU A 779 -7.76 -25.92 30.63
CA LEU A 779 -6.48 -25.34 30.22
C LEU A 779 -6.47 -24.92 28.74
N ILE A 780 -7.13 -25.67 27.84
CA ILE A 780 -7.32 -25.28 26.44
C ILE A 780 -8.22 -24.04 26.40
N LEU A 781 -9.39 -24.05 27.04
CA LEU A 781 -10.28 -22.88 27.06
C LEU A 781 -9.66 -21.65 27.75
N GLU A 782 -8.77 -21.84 28.74
CA GLU A 782 -8.02 -20.79 29.44
C GLU A 782 -6.79 -20.29 28.64
N SER A 783 -6.16 -21.17 27.85
CA SER A 783 -5.00 -20.81 27.00
C SER A 783 -5.39 -20.28 25.62
N VAL A 784 -6.65 -20.44 25.24
CA VAL A 784 -7.17 -20.11 23.92
C VAL A 784 -7.88 -18.75 23.98
N THR A 785 -7.67 -17.93 22.94
CA THR A 785 -8.28 -16.60 22.84
C THR A 785 -9.81 -16.66 22.76
N GLY A 786 -10.50 -15.55 23.10
CA GLY A 786 -11.97 -15.51 23.19
C GLY A 786 -12.70 -15.93 21.90
N GLN A 787 -12.10 -15.69 20.73
CA GLN A 787 -12.65 -16.11 19.45
C GLN A 787 -12.48 -17.61 19.23
N SER A 788 -11.32 -18.14 19.58
CA SER A 788 -10.98 -19.56 19.42
C SER A 788 -11.78 -20.46 20.39
N SER A 789 -12.21 -19.95 21.55
CA SER A 789 -13.15 -20.66 22.44
C SER A 789 -14.57 -20.73 21.82
N LEU A 790 -15.07 -19.64 21.21
CA LEU A 790 -16.32 -19.62 20.44
C LEU A 790 -16.30 -20.62 19.26
N LEU A 791 -15.15 -20.80 18.60
CA LEU A 791 -14.98 -21.81 17.55
C LEU A 791 -15.08 -23.24 18.09
N TYR A 792 -14.50 -23.49 19.26
CA TYR A 792 -14.63 -24.76 19.96
C TYR A 792 -16.08 -25.06 20.38
N PHE A 793 -16.83 -24.03 20.81
CA PHE A 793 -18.27 -24.15 21.04
C PHE A 793 -19.06 -24.54 19.79
N ARG A 794 -18.66 -24.06 18.60
CA ARG A 794 -19.29 -24.43 17.32
C ARG A 794 -19.01 -25.88 16.90
N PHE A 795 -17.90 -26.48 17.34
CA PHE A 795 -17.67 -27.92 17.21
C PHE A 795 -18.56 -28.74 18.17
N TYR A 796 -18.81 -28.20 19.37
CA TYR A 796 -19.60 -28.88 20.41
C TYR A 796 -21.12 -28.89 20.15
N LYS A 797 -21.67 -27.79 19.60
CA LYS A 797 -23.13 -27.60 19.42
C LYS A 797 -23.81 -28.58 18.45
N PRO A 798 -23.23 -28.97 17.30
CA PRO A 798 -23.81 -29.97 16.40
C PRO A 798 -23.68 -31.40 16.93
N SER A 799 -22.69 -31.65 17.80
CA SER A 799 -22.30 -32.99 18.26
C SER A 799 -23.24 -33.57 19.33
N PHE A 800 -24.17 -32.79 19.89
CA PHE A 800 -25.15 -33.25 20.89
C PHE A 800 -26.59 -32.80 20.56
N PRO A 801 -27.60 -33.70 20.64
CA PRO A 801 -29.00 -33.33 20.46
C PRO A 801 -29.51 -32.43 21.60
N LYS A 802 -30.58 -31.67 21.33
CA LYS A 802 -31.21 -30.55 22.09
C LYS A 802 -31.53 -30.76 23.60
N GLY A 803 -31.13 -31.85 24.24
CA GLY A 803 -31.45 -32.19 25.63
C GLY A 803 -30.37 -31.87 26.69
N SER A 804 -29.15 -31.48 26.31
CA SER A 804 -28.04 -31.22 27.26
C SER A 804 -27.91 -29.75 27.69
N GLY A 805 -28.92 -28.91 27.43
CA GLY A 805 -28.92 -27.45 27.62
C GLY A 805 -28.56 -26.92 29.01
N VAL A 806 -28.70 -27.73 30.07
CA VAL A 806 -28.44 -27.30 31.45
C VAL A 806 -26.93 -27.18 31.74
N TYR A 807 -26.09 -28.03 31.15
CA TYR A 807 -24.62 -27.93 31.29
C TYR A 807 -24.02 -26.80 30.44
N PHE A 808 -24.76 -26.29 29.44
CA PHE A 808 -24.32 -25.20 28.57
C PHE A 808 -24.33 -23.83 29.25
N GLN A 809 -25.23 -23.62 30.21
CA GLN A 809 -25.37 -22.35 30.93
C GLN A 809 -24.27 -22.15 31.98
N GLU A 810 -23.82 -23.23 32.63
CA GLU A 810 -22.75 -23.18 33.63
C GLU A 810 -21.37 -22.89 33.02
N ILE A 811 -21.08 -23.39 31.81
CA ILE A 811 -19.80 -23.12 31.13
C ILE A 811 -19.74 -21.68 30.59
N LEU A 812 -20.86 -21.13 30.10
CA LEU A 812 -20.96 -19.71 29.73
C LEU A 812 -20.72 -18.78 30.94
N PHE A 813 -21.19 -19.19 32.12
CA PHE A 813 -21.01 -18.46 33.38
C PHE A 813 -19.54 -18.40 33.85
N LEU A 814 -18.74 -19.42 33.51
CA LEU A 814 -17.31 -19.49 33.83
C LEU A 814 -16.44 -18.65 32.88
N ILE A 815 -16.85 -18.48 31.62
CA ILE A 815 -16.08 -17.74 30.59
C ILE A 815 -16.40 -16.24 30.61
N TYR A 816 -17.61 -15.85 30.99
CA TYR A 816 -18.04 -14.44 31.06
C TYR A 816 -18.63 -14.09 32.44
N PRO A 817 -17.82 -13.95 33.51
CA PRO A 817 -18.34 -13.60 34.83
C PRO A 817 -18.91 -12.17 34.92
N ASN A 818 -18.60 -11.28 33.96
CA ASN A 818 -18.86 -9.84 34.09
C ASN A 818 -19.71 -9.17 32.99
N GLU A 819 -20.08 -9.83 31.89
CA GLU A 819 -20.83 -9.14 30.81
C GLU A 819 -22.36 -9.17 30.95
N ASN A 820 -22.93 -10.03 31.80
CA ASN A 820 -24.40 -10.14 31.96
C ASN A 820 -24.96 -9.61 33.29
N ARG A 821 -24.18 -8.90 34.12
CA ARG A 821 -24.70 -8.33 35.38
C ARG A 821 -25.59 -7.08 35.22
N VAL A 822 -25.85 -6.61 33.99
CA VAL A 822 -26.60 -5.36 33.76
C VAL A 822 -28.04 -5.57 33.25
N SER A 823 -28.45 -6.80 32.88
CA SER A 823 -29.77 -7.02 32.26
C SER A 823 -30.77 -7.87 33.06
N GLU A 824 -30.55 -8.11 34.35
CA GLU A 824 -31.52 -8.81 35.23
C GLU A 824 -31.98 -7.97 36.44
N GLN A 825 -31.99 -6.63 36.30
CA GLN A 825 -32.76 -5.73 37.15
C GLN A 825 -33.78 -4.94 36.33
N SER A 826 -34.63 -5.66 35.59
CA SER A 826 -35.92 -5.16 35.13
C SER A 826 -36.82 -6.32 34.74
N HIS A 827 -37.26 -7.09 35.73
CA HIS A 827 -38.64 -7.56 35.90
C HIS A 827 -38.84 -8.15 37.28
#